data_AF-A0A2N1RM92-F1
#
_entry.id   AF-A0A2N1RM92-F1
#
_cell.length_a   1.000
_cell.length_b   1.000
_cell.length_c   1.000
_cell.angle_alpha   90.00
_cell.angle_beta   90.00
_cell.angle_gamma   90.00
#
_symmetry.space_group_name_H-M   'P 1'
#
loop_
_entity.id
_entity.type
_entity.pdbx_description
1 polymer ?
#
loop_
_entity_poly.entity_id
_entity_poly.type
_entity_poly.pdbx_seq_one_letter_code
_entity_poly.pdbx_strand_id
1 'polypeptide(L)'
;MNSEQNRKRLERQARSLILTKDISLEDRDKINSLMRNQSIDHEERYTTIINILKRSPDKETSEIEDEEEPVNDIKAPVRVKRDATSASVKKQAISGYTAAQANARKFPDINGPTETKLYINEIFLKFKKYKLFKKKYLIKRDNRIGYGWSKRLIPSKRFIALMNDIRFFQESILSRLPQILEQILKDESIETPLEFNYLRQLRRWMIISPFTSLPYEKIKWMQQWDFERELRAYIINFHSFIRIDTEHRELVLAMVEKFLREEPDLIKEEIGENEERSISIRKENENYRKEKAIFEYLGALRSFMAIHGESDSFVAAFLKKKYDIYTLEELLNITLEALVFQRPFTSMELREYFEIRTLTVSAESWDLSSARLKIYGKDPESKRIKQAERLQKELLWYDTIHQIVKVDDNGQNILVKSVEEQWKYVDRVNRDAEDSLKNNFIVFLEGVTHYFKNLMMPVLSGRPLIFDYFGETVEGALFSHDFFFEEIRDIESLIADIYNFRNINPTLKVTDDEIKKIVAGKISSMNHVEGIVFKTGSSFYALGKKLHEVYHNHMKAFEKNTKTQLRTAPLNPEDRDSEVLIPYSSCLFKGFEPSTPLLRRIAGRKILSDTMKGGIVIFIMAYCYQTAALCGYPQIRNDLGRRDIIRKEIKDLKGGSDDTKR
;
A
#
# COMPACT_ATOMS: atom_id res chain seq x y z
N MET A 1 -13.54 -40.31 33.68
CA MET A 1 -13.72 -39.81 32.30
C MET A 1 -14.78 -40.68 31.61
N ASN A 2 -15.95 -40.16 31.17
CA ASN A 2 -16.72 -40.76 30.06
C ASN A 2 -17.97 -40.00 29.56
N SER A 3 -18.58 -39.10 30.35
CA SER A 3 -19.89 -38.50 30.01
C SER A 3 -19.91 -37.78 28.65
N GLU A 4 -18.87 -37.04 28.29
CA GLU A 4 -18.83 -36.32 27.01
C GLU A 4 -18.79 -37.26 25.78
N GLN A 5 -18.15 -38.43 25.91
CA GLN A 5 -18.12 -39.45 24.85
C GLN A 5 -19.48 -40.16 24.74
N ASN A 6 -20.14 -40.46 25.86
CA ASN A 6 -21.50 -41.02 25.88
C ASN A 6 -22.52 -40.04 25.26
N ARG A 7 -22.51 -38.76 25.64
CA ARG A 7 -23.34 -37.70 25.04
C ARG A 7 -23.20 -37.65 23.52
N LYS A 8 -21.97 -37.63 23.00
CA LYS A 8 -21.68 -37.63 21.56
C LYS A 8 -22.06 -38.95 20.86
N ARG A 9 -22.03 -40.09 21.57
CA ARG A 9 -22.50 -41.38 21.05
C ARG A 9 -24.03 -41.43 20.92
N LEU A 10 -24.75 -40.99 21.95
CA LEU A 10 -26.22 -40.93 21.96
C LEU A 10 -26.75 -39.99 20.86
N GLU A 11 -26.17 -38.80 20.72
CA GLU A 11 -26.52 -37.86 19.64
C GLU A 11 -26.34 -38.47 18.23
N ARG A 12 -25.20 -39.13 17.98
CA ARG A 12 -24.94 -39.82 16.70
C ARG A 12 -25.93 -40.94 16.45
N GLN A 13 -26.25 -41.74 17.48
CA GLN A 13 -27.22 -42.84 17.36
C GLN A 13 -28.64 -42.33 17.07
N ALA A 14 -29.07 -41.25 17.74
CA ALA A 14 -30.35 -40.60 17.46
C ALA A 14 -30.42 -40.08 16.02
N ARG A 15 -29.40 -39.35 15.55
CA ARG A 15 -29.34 -38.82 14.18
C ARG A 15 -29.29 -39.93 13.11
N SER A 16 -28.61 -41.05 13.39
CA SER A 16 -28.62 -42.22 12.52
C SER A 16 -30.03 -42.81 12.36
N LEU A 17 -30.75 -42.99 13.47
CA LEU A 17 -32.12 -43.52 13.45
C LEU A 17 -33.11 -42.55 12.77
N ILE A 18 -32.89 -41.23 12.86
CA ILE A 18 -33.71 -40.23 12.14
C ILE A 18 -33.60 -40.37 10.61
N LEU A 19 -32.51 -40.94 10.10
CA LEU A 19 -32.27 -41.14 8.66
C LEU A 19 -32.77 -42.49 8.14
N THR A 20 -32.80 -43.54 8.97
CA THR A 20 -33.19 -44.90 8.56
C THR A 20 -34.65 -45.24 8.87
N LYS A 21 -35.26 -44.59 9.87
CA LYS A 21 -36.66 -44.79 10.26
C LYS A 21 -37.60 -43.92 9.44
N ASP A 22 -38.80 -44.45 9.13
CA ASP A 22 -39.87 -43.62 8.60
C ASP A 22 -40.75 -43.12 9.75
N ILE A 23 -40.72 -41.80 9.98
CA ILE A 23 -41.20 -41.16 11.21
C ILE A 23 -42.54 -40.48 10.92
N SER A 24 -43.56 -40.77 11.71
CA SER A 24 -44.85 -40.09 11.67
C SER A 24 -44.67 -38.57 11.85
N LEU A 25 -45.55 -37.76 11.26
CA LEU A 25 -45.48 -36.30 11.38
C LEU A 25 -45.57 -35.85 12.86
N GLU A 26 -46.44 -36.48 13.65
CA GLU A 26 -46.55 -36.17 15.08
C GLU A 26 -45.27 -36.48 15.85
N ASP A 27 -44.65 -37.64 15.61
CA ASP A 27 -43.45 -38.04 16.35
C ASP A 27 -42.23 -37.24 15.88
N ARG A 28 -42.21 -36.82 14.62
CA ARG A 28 -41.24 -35.86 14.09
C ARG A 28 -41.32 -34.52 14.82
N ASP A 29 -42.52 -34.03 15.14
CA ASP A 29 -42.69 -32.77 15.89
C ASP A 29 -42.48 -32.92 17.41
N LYS A 30 -42.78 -34.09 17.99
CA LYS A 30 -42.33 -34.45 19.35
C LYS A 30 -40.79 -34.46 19.43
N ILE A 31 -40.10 -35.01 18.42
CA ILE A 31 -38.63 -35.00 18.34
C ILE A 31 -38.11 -33.57 18.11
N ASN A 32 -38.71 -32.78 17.22
CA ASN A 32 -38.30 -31.39 16.96
C ASN A 32 -38.43 -30.51 18.21
N SER A 33 -39.49 -30.66 19.00
CA SER A 33 -39.67 -29.92 20.25
C SER A 33 -38.68 -30.36 21.35
N LEU A 34 -38.45 -31.67 21.52
CA LEU A 34 -37.39 -32.19 22.40
C LEU A 34 -36.00 -31.71 22.01
N MET A 35 -35.66 -31.68 20.73
CA MET A 35 -34.38 -31.16 20.23
C MET A 35 -34.18 -29.68 20.56
N ARG A 36 -35.22 -28.86 20.39
CA ARG A 36 -35.19 -27.41 20.65
C ARG A 36 -35.23 -27.05 22.13
N ASN A 37 -35.88 -27.84 22.99
CA ASN A 37 -35.99 -27.52 24.41
C ASN A 37 -34.65 -27.68 25.13
N GLN A 38 -34.02 -26.56 25.51
CA GLN A 38 -32.68 -26.58 26.10
C GLN A 38 -32.63 -26.99 27.58
N SER A 39 -33.74 -27.01 28.31
CA SER A 39 -33.74 -27.25 29.77
C SER A 39 -33.67 -28.73 30.20
N ILE A 40 -33.92 -29.69 29.30
CA ILE A 40 -33.81 -31.13 29.56
C ILE A 40 -32.34 -31.57 29.41
N ASP A 41 -31.81 -32.41 30.29
CA ASP A 41 -30.41 -32.87 30.14
C ASP A 41 -30.18 -33.60 28.80
N HIS A 42 -28.96 -33.49 28.31
CA HIS A 42 -28.51 -34.01 27.03
C HIS A 42 -28.58 -35.54 26.93
N GLU A 43 -28.31 -36.30 28.00
CA GLU A 43 -28.41 -37.78 27.93
C GLU A 43 -29.88 -38.23 27.96
N GLU A 44 -30.71 -37.63 28.83
CA GLU A 44 -32.16 -37.91 28.87
C GLU A 44 -32.86 -37.53 27.56
N ARG A 45 -32.57 -36.36 27.00
CA ARG A 45 -33.15 -35.84 25.75
C ARG A 45 -32.92 -36.79 24.58
N TYR A 46 -31.65 -37.16 24.32
CA TYR A 46 -31.33 -38.05 23.20
C TYR A 46 -31.76 -39.50 23.46
N THR A 47 -31.77 -39.97 24.71
CA THR A 47 -32.30 -41.30 25.05
C THR A 47 -33.81 -41.38 24.82
N THR A 48 -34.55 -40.32 25.16
CA THR A 48 -35.99 -40.19 24.89
C THR A 48 -36.27 -40.19 23.39
N ILE A 49 -35.52 -39.41 22.61
CA ILE A 49 -35.62 -39.37 21.14
C ILE A 49 -35.33 -40.76 20.52
N ILE A 50 -34.30 -41.47 20.98
CA ILE A 50 -34.01 -42.84 20.54
C ILE A 50 -35.16 -43.81 20.88
N ASN A 51 -35.78 -43.66 22.05
CA ASN A 51 -36.89 -44.52 22.47
C ASN A 51 -38.20 -44.26 21.70
N ILE A 52 -38.39 -43.05 21.16
CA ILE A 52 -39.46 -42.75 20.19
C ILE A 52 -39.12 -43.42 18.85
N LEU A 53 -37.93 -43.14 18.28
CA LEU A 53 -37.50 -43.65 16.97
C LEU A 53 -37.44 -45.18 16.87
N LYS A 54 -37.13 -45.87 17.97
CA LYS A 54 -37.15 -47.35 18.04
C LYS A 54 -38.55 -47.95 17.82
N ARG A 55 -39.62 -47.17 17.98
CA ARG A 55 -41.01 -47.62 17.78
C ARG A 55 -41.51 -47.37 16.35
N SER A 56 -40.77 -46.61 15.55
CA SER A 56 -41.07 -46.37 14.14
C SER A 56 -40.64 -47.56 13.26
N PRO A 57 -41.29 -47.81 12.11
CA PRO A 57 -40.78 -48.75 11.10
C PRO A 57 -39.49 -48.23 10.47
N ASP A 58 -38.67 -49.13 9.92
CA ASP A 58 -37.55 -48.75 9.04
C ASP A 58 -38.07 -48.41 7.65
N LYS A 59 -37.33 -47.55 6.94
CA LYS A 59 -37.76 -46.96 5.68
C LYS A 59 -37.40 -47.86 4.51
N GLU A 60 -38.41 -48.40 3.84
CA GLU A 60 -38.23 -49.28 2.69
C GLU A 60 -37.48 -48.59 1.54
N THR A 61 -36.44 -49.26 1.04
CA THR A 61 -35.69 -48.88 -0.17
C THR A 61 -36.05 -49.84 -1.29
N SER A 62 -36.75 -49.34 -2.32
CA SER A 62 -37.10 -50.12 -3.49
C SER A 62 -35.86 -50.54 -4.28
N GLU A 63 -35.55 -51.83 -4.28
CA GLU A 63 -34.63 -52.44 -5.24
C GLU A 63 -35.32 -52.52 -6.62
N ILE A 64 -34.55 -52.75 -7.69
CA ILE A 64 -35.06 -52.92 -9.06
C ILE A 64 -34.79 -54.38 -9.45
N GLU A 65 -35.84 -55.10 -9.85
CA GLU A 65 -35.84 -56.55 -10.08
C GLU A 65 -35.61 -56.93 -11.57
N ASP A 66 -34.88 -58.03 -11.82
CA ASP A 66 -34.65 -58.71 -13.12
C ASP A 66 -34.23 -60.18 -12.80
N GLU A 67 -34.64 -61.28 -13.47
CA GLU A 67 -35.73 -61.50 -14.44
C GLU A 67 -36.88 -62.35 -13.80
N GLU A 68 -37.25 -63.62 -14.04
CA GLU A 68 -36.90 -64.71 -15.00
C GLU A 68 -38.18 -65.51 -15.39
N GLU A 69 -38.55 -65.54 -16.68
CA GLU A 69 -39.12 -66.71 -17.43
C GLU A 69 -40.52 -67.35 -17.01
N PRO A 70 -41.21 -68.18 -17.85
CA PRO A 70 -40.71 -68.89 -19.03
C PRO A 70 -41.57 -68.96 -20.33
N VAL A 71 -40.87 -69.21 -21.45
CA VAL A 71 -41.20 -70.12 -22.59
C VAL A 71 -42.55 -70.02 -23.34
N ASN A 72 -42.51 -69.62 -24.63
CA ASN A 72 -42.84 -70.51 -25.78
C ASN A 72 -42.58 -69.91 -27.20
N ASP A 73 -41.52 -70.43 -27.85
CA ASP A 73 -41.42 -70.96 -29.23
C ASP A 73 -41.94 -70.21 -30.52
N ILE A 74 -41.36 -70.62 -31.67
CA ILE A 74 -41.80 -70.45 -33.08
C ILE A 74 -41.40 -69.17 -33.86
N LYS A 75 -40.27 -69.31 -34.58
CA LYS A 75 -39.93 -68.82 -35.95
C LYS A 75 -39.86 -67.31 -36.27
N ALA A 76 -38.65 -66.89 -36.65
CA ALA A 76 -38.34 -65.76 -37.54
C ALA A 76 -38.70 -66.08 -39.04
N PRO A 77 -38.50 -65.19 -40.04
CA PRO A 77 -37.92 -63.83 -40.04
C PRO A 77 -38.71 -62.78 -40.87
N VAL A 78 -38.17 -61.56 -41.05
CA VAL A 78 -38.00 -60.86 -42.36
C VAL A 78 -37.34 -59.46 -42.20
N ARG A 79 -36.70 -58.95 -43.25
CA ARG A 79 -36.05 -57.61 -43.33
C ARG A 79 -36.85 -56.64 -44.22
N VAL A 80 -36.96 -55.35 -43.84
CA VAL A 80 -36.99 -54.11 -44.68
C VAL A 80 -36.88 -52.92 -43.68
N LYS A 81 -36.06 -51.86 -43.75
CA LYS A 81 -35.26 -51.09 -44.74
C LYS A 81 -35.95 -49.78 -45.20
N ARG A 82 -35.26 -48.62 -45.02
CA ARG A 82 -35.61 -47.24 -45.47
C ARG A 82 -36.73 -46.52 -44.70
N ASP A 83 -36.86 -45.18 -44.73
CA ASP A 83 -35.89 -44.07 -44.86
C ASP A 83 -36.53 -42.78 -44.28
N ALA A 84 -35.76 -41.69 -44.22
CA ALA A 84 -36.05 -40.40 -43.60
C ALA A 84 -37.45 -39.77 -43.81
N THR A 85 -37.95 -39.07 -42.77
CA THR A 85 -38.37 -37.66 -42.90
C THR A 85 -38.32 -36.91 -41.56
N SER A 86 -38.33 -35.58 -41.63
CA SER A 86 -38.10 -34.65 -40.52
C SER A 86 -39.38 -34.16 -39.84
N ALA A 87 -39.39 -34.08 -38.51
CA ALA A 87 -40.34 -33.28 -37.74
C ALA A 87 -39.59 -32.45 -36.68
N SER A 88 -39.37 -31.17 -36.93
CA SER A 88 -38.63 -30.28 -36.02
C SER A 88 -39.56 -29.64 -34.99
N VAL A 89 -39.45 -30.03 -33.72
CA VAL A 89 -40.05 -29.28 -32.60
C VAL A 89 -38.94 -28.75 -31.71
N LYS A 90 -38.66 -27.45 -31.82
CA LYS A 90 -37.82 -26.74 -30.84
C LYS A 90 -38.61 -26.64 -29.52
N LYS A 91 -38.10 -27.23 -28.44
CA LYS A 91 -38.36 -26.74 -27.08
C LYS A 91 -37.10 -26.08 -26.54
N GLN A 92 -37.28 -24.97 -25.84
CA GLN A 92 -36.19 -24.07 -25.46
C GLN A 92 -35.29 -24.67 -24.38
N ALA A 93 -34.01 -24.30 -24.40
CA ALA A 93 -33.09 -24.62 -23.33
C ALA A 93 -33.47 -23.82 -22.06
N ILE A 94 -33.66 -24.53 -20.94
CA ILE A 94 -33.48 -23.94 -19.62
C ILE A 94 -32.03 -24.23 -19.21
N SER A 95 -31.28 -23.17 -18.91
CA SER A 95 -29.88 -23.25 -18.46
C SER A 95 -29.76 -23.98 -17.12
N GLY A 96 -28.63 -24.64 -16.85
CA GLY A 96 -28.32 -25.10 -15.50
C GLY A 96 -27.20 -26.13 -15.34
N TYR A 97 -26.98 -27.03 -16.30
CA TYR A 97 -26.05 -28.15 -16.15
C TYR A 97 -25.03 -28.24 -17.28
N THR A 98 -23.74 -28.15 -16.94
CA THR A 98 -22.66 -28.33 -17.90
C THR A 98 -22.36 -29.82 -18.11
N ALA A 99 -21.93 -30.19 -19.32
CA ALA A 99 -21.58 -31.58 -19.64
C ALA A 99 -20.43 -32.15 -18.77
N ALA A 100 -19.68 -31.30 -18.05
CA ALA A 100 -18.72 -31.73 -17.03
C ALA A 100 -19.41 -32.45 -15.85
N GLN A 101 -20.52 -31.90 -15.34
CA GLN A 101 -21.24 -32.47 -14.18
C GLN A 101 -21.91 -33.81 -14.51
N ALA A 102 -22.41 -33.97 -15.74
CA ALA A 102 -22.97 -35.25 -16.20
C ALA A 102 -21.93 -36.39 -16.25
N ASN A 103 -20.64 -36.07 -16.44
CA ASN A 103 -19.56 -37.05 -16.45
C ASN A 103 -18.99 -37.36 -15.05
N ALA A 104 -19.27 -36.53 -14.04
CA ALA A 104 -18.74 -36.74 -12.68
C ALA A 104 -19.27 -38.03 -12.02
N ARG A 105 -20.50 -38.46 -12.34
CA ARG A 105 -21.16 -39.64 -11.74
C ARG A 105 -20.67 -41.01 -12.27
N LYS A 106 -19.51 -41.08 -12.93
CA LYS A 106 -18.98 -42.32 -13.56
C LYS A 106 -17.63 -42.81 -12.99
N PHE A 107 -17.09 -42.14 -11.99
CA PHE A 107 -15.79 -42.47 -11.41
C PHE A 107 -15.93 -42.60 -9.89
N PRO A 108 -15.28 -43.60 -9.25
CA PRO A 108 -15.27 -43.72 -7.80
C PRO A 108 -14.48 -42.57 -7.16
N ASP A 109 -14.87 -42.17 -5.94
CA ASP A 109 -14.16 -41.17 -5.14
C ASP A 109 -12.80 -41.72 -4.67
N ILE A 110 -11.81 -41.57 -5.54
CA ILE A 110 -10.39 -41.79 -5.25
C ILE A 110 -9.76 -40.40 -5.11
N ASN A 111 -9.12 -40.12 -3.97
CA ASN A 111 -8.24 -38.96 -3.87
C ASN A 111 -6.83 -39.35 -4.33
N GLY A 112 -6.33 -38.72 -5.39
CA GLY A 112 -4.99 -38.94 -5.93
C GLY A 112 -4.88 -40.01 -7.04
N PRO A 113 -3.68 -40.18 -7.63
CA PRO A 113 -3.44 -41.01 -8.80
C PRO A 113 -3.91 -42.46 -8.71
N THR A 114 -4.44 -43.01 -9.82
CA THR A 114 -4.87 -44.41 -9.85
C THR A 114 -3.76 -45.37 -10.29
N GLU A 115 -3.52 -46.40 -9.48
CA GLU A 115 -2.65 -47.52 -9.87
C GLU A 115 -3.26 -48.37 -10.98
N THR A 116 -4.60 -48.38 -11.10
CA THR A 116 -5.29 -49.11 -12.17
C THR A 116 -4.99 -48.51 -13.55
N LYS A 117 -5.12 -49.31 -14.61
CA LYS A 117 -4.83 -48.87 -16.00
C LYS A 117 -6.08 -48.91 -16.89
N LEU A 118 -7.24 -48.73 -16.28
CA LEU A 118 -8.56 -48.72 -16.92
C LEU A 118 -8.68 -47.53 -17.89
N TYR A 119 -8.54 -46.31 -17.37
CA TYR A 119 -8.79 -45.04 -18.07
C TYR A 119 -7.72 -44.69 -19.13
N ILE A 120 -6.61 -45.44 -19.21
CA ILE A 120 -5.52 -45.22 -20.18
C ILE A 120 -6.02 -45.22 -21.65
N ASN A 121 -7.08 -45.96 -21.96
CA ASN A 121 -7.70 -45.91 -23.28
C ASN A 121 -8.47 -44.61 -23.52
N GLU A 122 -9.26 -44.19 -22.53
CA GLU A 122 -10.17 -43.04 -22.60
C GLU A 122 -9.38 -41.73 -22.66
N ILE A 123 -8.35 -41.58 -21.82
CA ILE A 123 -7.45 -40.43 -21.82
C ILE A 123 -6.68 -40.35 -23.14
N PHE A 124 -6.25 -41.49 -23.70
CA PHE A 124 -5.60 -41.52 -25.02
C PHE A 124 -6.55 -41.06 -26.13
N LEU A 125 -7.85 -41.37 -26.05
CA LEU A 125 -8.85 -40.89 -27.01
C LEU A 125 -9.16 -39.40 -26.80
N LYS A 126 -9.42 -38.98 -25.55
CA LYS A 126 -9.66 -37.58 -25.12
C LYS A 126 -8.58 -36.64 -25.64
N PHE A 127 -7.31 -37.03 -25.53
CA PHE A 127 -6.17 -36.21 -25.92
C PHE A 127 -5.53 -36.59 -27.27
N LYS A 128 -6.20 -37.43 -28.07
CA LYS A 128 -5.69 -37.90 -29.38
C LYS A 128 -5.40 -36.74 -30.35
N LYS A 129 -6.23 -35.67 -30.33
CA LYS A 129 -6.09 -34.54 -31.26
C LYS A 129 -4.75 -33.80 -31.13
N TYR A 130 -4.27 -33.59 -29.90
CA TYR A 130 -3.06 -32.83 -29.62
C TYR A 130 -1.75 -33.57 -30.00
N LYS A 131 -1.80 -34.90 -30.16
CA LYS A 131 -0.66 -35.79 -30.50
C LYS A 131 0.51 -35.73 -29.48
N LEU A 132 0.22 -35.32 -28.24
CA LEU A 132 1.22 -35.19 -27.15
C LEU A 132 1.70 -36.52 -26.60
N PHE A 133 0.85 -37.56 -26.60
CA PHE A 133 1.17 -38.86 -25.99
C PHE A 133 1.12 -39.99 -27.02
N LYS A 134 1.92 -41.03 -26.77
CA LYS A 134 1.87 -42.31 -27.48
C LYS A 134 1.45 -43.40 -26.49
N LYS A 135 0.41 -44.15 -26.83
CA LYS A 135 0.06 -45.39 -26.14
C LYS A 135 1.12 -46.45 -26.43
N LYS A 136 1.61 -47.14 -25.40
CA LYS A 136 2.47 -48.33 -25.51
C LYS A 136 1.96 -49.46 -24.63
N TYR A 137 2.42 -50.66 -24.95
CA TYR A 137 2.42 -51.81 -24.07
C TYR A 137 3.85 -52.02 -23.59
N LEU A 138 4.07 -52.07 -22.28
CA LEU A 138 5.37 -52.35 -21.67
C LEU A 138 5.33 -53.70 -20.97
N ILE A 139 6.39 -54.49 -21.09
CA ILE A 139 6.50 -55.79 -20.43
C ILE A 139 6.86 -55.55 -18.96
N LYS A 140 5.96 -55.90 -18.03
CA LYS A 140 6.35 -56.21 -16.65
C LYS A 140 7.15 -57.51 -16.67
N ARG A 141 8.28 -57.54 -15.97
CA ARG A 141 8.93 -58.82 -15.63
C ARG A 141 8.14 -59.53 -14.52
N ASP A 142 8.16 -60.84 -14.63
CA ASP A 142 7.99 -61.86 -13.59
C ASP A 142 6.68 -61.82 -12.78
N ASN A 143 5.59 -62.20 -13.45
CA ASN A 143 4.60 -63.07 -12.82
C ASN A 143 4.97 -64.54 -13.16
N ARG A 144 4.83 -65.45 -12.18
CA ARG A 144 5.33 -66.85 -12.20
C ARG A 144 4.85 -67.74 -13.37
N ILE A 145 3.93 -67.27 -14.22
CA ILE A 145 3.31 -68.02 -15.33
C ILE A 145 3.31 -67.21 -16.66
N GLY A 146 3.79 -65.96 -16.71
CA GLY A 146 3.90 -65.26 -18.02
C GLY A 146 4.17 -63.74 -18.02
N TYR A 147 4.40 -63.23 -19.23
CA TYR A 147 4.69 -61.81 -19.51
C TYR A 147 3.46 -60.90 -19.30
N GLY A 148 3.52 -60.00 -18.32
CA GLY A 148 2.45 -59.04 -18.04
C GLY A 148 2.55 -57.77 -18.92
N TRP A 149 1.63 -57.58 -19.87
CA TRP A 149 1.62 -56.39 -20.74
C TRP A 149 0.88 -55.21 -20.10
N SER A 150 1.61 -54.19 -19.64
CA SER A 150 1.06 -52.97 -19.06
C SER A 150 0.73 -51.92 -20.13
N LYS A 151 -0.54 -51.50 -20.22
CA LYS A 151 -1.00 -50.38 -21.06
C LYS A 151 -0.56 -49.06 -20.43
N ARG A 152 0.12 -48.19 -21.18
CA ARG A 152 0.63 -46.91 -20.67
C ARG A 152 0.64 -45.78 -21.70
N LEU A 153 0.44 -44.55 -21.25
CA LEU A 153 0.73 -43.32 -22.00
C LEU A 153 2.17 -42.87 -21.76
N ILE A 154 2.87 -42.48 -22.84
CA ILE A 154 4.25 -42.00 -22.81
C ILE A 154 4.31 -40.66 -23.58
N PRO A 155 5.05 -39.65 -23.10
CA PRO A 155 5.31 -38.41 -23.85
C PRO A 155 5.83 -38.66 -25.26
N SER A 156 5.37 -37.86 -26.23
CA SER A 156 5.87 -37.87 -27.61
C SER A 156 6.92 -36.77 -27.81
N LYS A 157 7.70 -36.84 -28.90
CA LYS A 157 8.63 -35.74 -29.26
C LYS A 157 7.92 -34.39 -29.43
N ARG A 158 6.62 -34.37 -29.77
CA ARG A 158 5.80 -33.13 -29.87
C ARG A 158 5.53 -32.52 -28.49
N PHE A 159 5.39 -33.34 -27.44
CA PHE A 159 5.26 -32.87 -26.06
C PHE A 159 6.58 -32.28 -25.54
N ILE A 160 7.73 -32.91 -25.82
CA ILE A 160 9.04 -32.33 -25.43
C ILE A 160 9.30 -31.00 -26.15
N ALA A 161 8.99 -30.91 -27.44
CA ALA A 161 9.08 -29.64 -28.17
C ALA A 161 8.20 -28.54 -27.54
N LEU A 162 6.99 -28.90 -27.08
CA LEU A 162 6.08 -27.99 -26.40
C LEU A 162 6.66 -27.52 -25.05
N MET A 163 7.19 -28.43 -24.23
CA MET A 163 7.83 -28.06 -22.96
C MET A 163 9.07 -27.17 -23.17
N ASN A 164 9.82 -27.37 -24.24
CA ASN A 164 10.92 -26.48 -24.63
C ASN A 164 10.42 -25.09 -25.10
N ASP A 165 9.28 -25.01 -25.80
CA ASP A 165 8.68 -23.71 -26.14
C ASP A 165 8.22 -22.96 -24.87
N ILE A 166 7.63 -23.65 -23.88
CA ILE A 166 7.28 -23.03 -22.59
C ILE A 166 8.52 -22.49 -21.90
N ARG A 167 9.61 -23.27 -21.88
CA ARG A 167 10.90 -22.85 -21.32
C ARG A 167 11.46 -21.60 -22.00
N PHE A 168 11.28 -21.42 -23.32
CA PHE A 168 11.69 -20.18 -23.99
C PHE A 168 11.03 -18.94 -23.38
N PHE A 169 9.73 -18.99 -23.06
CA PHE A 169 9.05 -17.88 -22.36
C PHE A 169 9.56 -17.70 -20.92
N GLN A 170 9.92 -18.78 -20.21
CA GLN A 170 10.56 -18.68 -18.88
C GLN A 170 11.94 -18.02 -18.96
N GLU A 171 12.74 -18.36 -19.97
CA GLU A 171 14.08 -17.80 -20.21
C GLU A 171 14.00 -16.31 -20.60
N SER A 172 13.00 -15.90 -21.40
CA SER A 172 12.72 -14.48 -21.67
C SER A 172 12.48 -13.68 -20.38
N ILE A 173 11.70 -14.20 -19.43
CA ILE A 173 11.47 -13.53 -18.14
C ILE A 173 12.75 -13.51 -17.29
N LEU A 174 13.48 -14.63 -17.24
CA LEU A 174 14.73 -14.74 -16.48
C LEU A 174 15.87 -13.86 -17.02
N SER A 175 15.76 -13.32 -18.23
CA SER A 175 16.79 -12.46 -18.84
C SER A 175 16.97 -11.12 -18.10
N ARG A 176 15.86 -10.41 -17.78
CA ARG A 176 15.88 -9.09 -17.11
C ARG A 176 15.48 -9.13 -15.64
N LEU A 177 14.66 -10.10 -15.21
CA LEU A 177 14.20 -10.21 -13.82
C LEU A 177 15.31 -10.15 -12.74
N PRO A 178 16.55 -10.69 -12.95
CA PRO A 178 17.64 -10.53 -12.00
C PRO A 178 18.12 -9.08 -11.84
N GLN A 179 18.12 -8.29 -12.92
CA GLN A 179 18.55 -6.88 -12.94
C GLN A 179 17.48 -5.98 -12.31
N ILE A 180 16.21 -6.22 -12.66
CA ILE A 180 15.04 -5.55 -12.08
C ILE A 180 14.99 -5.74 -10.55
N LEU A 181 15.22 -6.97 -10.07
CA LEU A 181 15.35 -7.26 -8.63
C LEU A 181 16.52 -6.51 -7.97
N GLU A 182 17.59 -6.17 -8.70
CA GLU A 182 18.69 -5.37 -8.16
C GLU A 182 18.37 -3.86 -8.15
N GLN A 183 17.66 -3.36 -9.17
CA GLN A 183 17.17 -1.98 -9.21
C GLN A 183 16.16 -1.69 -8.09
N ILE A 184 15.21 -2.59 -7.83
CA ILE A 184 14.24 -2.48 -6.72
C ILE A 184 14.93 -2.32 -5.35
N LEU A 185 16.10 -2.93 -5.15
CA LEU A 185 16.86 -2.81 -3.90
C LEU A 185 17.61 -1.48 -3.79
N LYS A 186 18.07 -0.94 -4.94
CA LYS A 186 18.78 0.35 -5.03
C LYS A 186 17.83 1.55 -4.94
N ASP A 187 16.60 1.43 -5.42
CA ASP A 187 15.58 2.47 -5.30
C ASP A 187 15.26 2.73 -3.82
N GLU A 188 15.71 3.86 -3.29
CA GLU A 188 15.52 4.23 -1.89
C GLU A 188 14.03 4.29 -1.50
N SER A 189 13.15 4.71 -2.43
CA SER A 189 11.72 4.98 -2.17
C SER A 189 10.89 3.73 -1.85
N ILE A 190 11.34 2.55 -2.29
CA ILE A 190 10.64 1.29 -2.03
C ILE A 190 10.97 0.81 -0.61
N GLU A 191 10.15 1.22 0.36
CA GLU A 191 10.27 0.77 1.75
C GLU A 191 9.69 -0.64 1.98
N THR A 192 8.73 -1.07 1.16
CA THR A 192 8.01 -2.35 1.26
C THR A 192 8.73 -3.50 0.53
N PRO A 193 8.82 -4.70 1.14
CA PRO A 193 9.42 -5.88 0.51
C PRO A 193 8.43 -6.74 -0.28
N LEU A 194 7.13 -6.41 -0.29
CA LEU A 194 6.03 -7.29 -0.68
C LEU A 194 6.14 -7.74 -2.16
N GLU A 195 6.24 -6.78 -3.08
CA GLU A 195 6.31 -7.00 -4.52
C GLU A 195 7.64 -7.65 -4.90
N PHE A 196 8.74 -7.19 -4.29
CA PHE A 196 10.07 -7.81 -4.43
C PHE A 196 10.05 -9.29 -4.03
N ASN A 197 9.40 -9.63 -2.91
CA ASN A 197 9.32 -11.00 -2.43
C ASN A 197 8.49 -11.88 -3.39
N TYR A 198 7.38 -11.36 -3.95
CA TYR A 198 6.64 -12.06 -5.01
C TYR A 198 7.50 -12.29 -6.27
N LEU A 199 8.23 -11.27 -6.74
CA LEU A 199 9.15 -11.39 -7.87
C LEU A 199 10.30 -12.36 -7.60
N ARG A 200 10.79 -12.45 -6.35
CA ARG A 200 11.79 -13.44 -5.95
C ARG A 200 11.23 -14.87 -5.99
N GLN A 201 9.98 -15.09 -5.56
CA GLN A 201 9.31 -16.39 -5.69
C GLN A 201 9.05 -16.75 -7.16
N LEU A 202 8.64 -15.79 -7.98
CA LEU A 202 8.46 -15.98 -9.42
C LEU A 202 9.78 -16.39 -10.08
N ARG A 203 10.89 -15.73 -9.73
CA ARG A 203 12.23 -16.12 -10.20
C ARG A 203 12.61 -17.53 -9.78
N ARG A 204 12.27 -17.97 -8.55
CA ARG A 204 12.48 -19.36 -8.12
C ARG A 204 11.68 -20.35 -8.97
N TRP A 205 10.42 -20.04 -9.30
CA TRP A 205 9.57 -20.88 -10.14
C TRP A 205 10.02 -20.90 -11.60
N MET A 206 10.36 -19.77 -12.21
CA MET A 206 10.76 -19.70 -13.64
C MET A 206 12.04 -20.50 -13.94
N ILE A 207 12.90 -20.77 -12.94
CA ILE A 207 14.07 -21.65 -13.08
C ILE A 207 13.66 -23.14 -13.23
N ILE A 208 12.48 -23.54 -12.75
CA ILE A 208 11.97 -24.91 -12.84
C ILE A 208 11.43 -25.13 -14.27
N SER A 209 12.10 -25.96 -15.06
CA SER A 209 11.75 -26.24 -16.46
C SER A 209 11.58 -27.75 -16.71
N PRO A 210 10.43 -28.34 -16.30
CA PRO A 210 10.22 -29.79 -16.26
C PRO A 210 10.53 -30.49 -17.58
N PHE A 211 11.18 -31.65 -17.50
CA PHE A 211 11.58 -32.50 -18.63
C PHE A 211 12.63 -31.91 -19.61
N THR A 212 12.91 -30.60 -19.60
CA THR A 212 13.81 -29.98 -20.61
C THR A 212 15.28 -30.34 -20.42
N SER A 213 15.69 -30.68 -19.20
CA SER A 213 17.06 -31.08 -18.84
C SER A 213 17.36 -32.58 -19.06
N LEU A 214 16.37 -33.35 -19.52
CA LEU A 214 16.42 -34.81 -19.55
C LEU A 214 16.36 -35.36 -20.98
N PRO A 215 17.16 -36.38 -21.33
CA PRO A 215 17.09 -36.99 -22.66
C PRO A 215 15.74 -37.71 -22.84
N TYR A 216 15.12 -37.54 -24.02
CA TYR A 216 13.81 -38.14 -24.35
C TYR A 216 13.71 -39.63 -24.05
N GLU A 217 14.80 -40.38 -24.24
CA GLU A 217 14.83 -41.81 -23.95
C GLU A 217 14.71 -42.11 -22.44
N LYS A 218 15.21 -41.26 -21.53
CA LYS A 218 14.96 -41.40 -20.08
C LYS A 218 13.49 -41.07 -19.75
N ILE A 219 12.97 -39.96 -20.28
CA ILE A 219 11.58 -39.50 -20.05
C ILE A 219 10.56 -40.54 -20.54
N LYS A 220 10.87 -41.23 -21.62
CA LYS A 220 10.10 -42.34 -22.19
C LYS A 220 9.94 -43.56 -21.25
N TRP A 221 10.85 -43.74 -20.29
CA TRP A 221 10.86 -44.89 -19.37
C TRP A 221 10.58 -44.53 -17.90
N MET A 222 10.73 -43.27 -17.49
CA MET A 222 10.26 -42.71 -16.20
C MET A 222 8.90 -43.26 -15.78
N GLN A 223 8.69 -43.57 -14.50
CA GLN A 223 7.40 -44.05 -13.98
C GLN A 223 6.45 -42.90 -13.59
N GLN A 224 5.27 -43.24 -13.05
CA GLN A 224 4.27 -42.29 -12.56
C GLN A 224 4.85 -41.34 -11.50
N TRP A 225 5.51 -41.91 -10.49
CA TRP A 225 6.19 -41.17 -9.41
C TRP A 225 7.36 -40.30 -9.91
N ASP A 226 8.04 -40.68 -11.00
CA ASP A 226 9.03 -39.81 -11.63
C ASP A 226 8.36 -38.60 -12.29
N PHE A 227 7.31 -38.81 -13.08
CA PHE A 227 6.56 -37.69 -13.68
C PHE A 227 5.96 -36.75 -12.63
N GLU A 228 5.46 -37.28 -11.51
CA GLU A 228 5.02 -36.47 -10.37
C GLU A 228 6.19 -35.64 -9.82
N ARG A 229 7.33 -36.26 -9.51
CA ARG A 229 8.50 -35.58 -8.92
C ARG A 229 9.02 -34.44 -9.81
N GLU A 230 9.09 -34.63 -11.13
CA GLU A 230 9.53 -33.59 -12.07
C GLU A 230 8.51 -32.43 -12.20
N LEU A 231 7.22 -32.70 -12.04
CA LEU A 231 6.15 -31.70 -12.22
C LEU A 231 5.74 -30.98 -10.92
N ARG A 232 5.79 -31.66 -9.77
CA ARG A 232 5.15 -31.23 -8.52
C ARG A 232 5.48 -29.79 -8.12
N ALA A 233 6.77 -29.42 -8.12
CA ALA A 233 7.18 -28.07 -7.77
C ALA A 233 6.73 -27.00 -8.79
N TYR A 234 6.61 -27.35 -10.07
CA TYR A 234 6.10 -26.45 -11.11
C TYR A 234 4.58 -26.26 -11.00
N ILE A 235 3.84 -27.35 -10.79
CA ILE A 235 2.38 -27.37 -10.63
C ILE A 235 1.94 -26.60 -9.39
N ILE A 236 2.60 -26.81 -8.25
CA ILE A 236 2.31 -26.08 -7.00
C ILE A 236 2.48 -24.58 -7.23
N ASN A 237 3.64 -24.13 -7.75
CA ASN A 237 3.86 -22.71 -7.99
C ASN A 237 2.83 -22.11 -8.97
N PHE A 238 2.57 -22.76 -10.10
CA PHE A 238 1.59 -22.30 -11.10
C PHE A 238 0.20 -22.01 -10.48
N HIS A 239 -0.37 -22.99 -9.77
CA HIS A 239 -1.68 -22.80 -9.15
C HIS A 239 -1.65 -21.96 -7.86
N SER A 240 -0.48 -21.75 -7.24
CA SER A 240 -0.32 -20.77 -6.15
C SER A 240 -0.28 -19.33 -6.65
N PHE A 241 0.37 -19.05 -7.80
CA PHE A 241 0.39 -17.72 -8.44
C PHE A 241 -0.97 -17.34 -9.02
N ILE A 242 -1.69 -18.29 -9.63
CA ILE A 242 -3.07 -18.10 -10.15
C ILE A 242 -4.09 -17.76 -9.05
N ARG A 243 -3.70 -17.86 -7.77
CA ARG A 243 -4.54 -17.57 -6.59
C ARG A 243 -4.18 -16.27 -5.84
N ILE A 244 -3.21 -15.48 -6.31
CA ILE A 244 -2.92 -14.14 -5.78
C ILE A 244 -4.06 -13.18 -6.17
N ASP A 245 -4.42 -12.21 -5.34
CA ASP A 245 -5.48 -11.25 -5.67
C ASP A 245 -5.08 -10.36 -6.86
N THR A 246 -6.01 -10.06 -7.77
CA THR A 246 -5.72 -9.38 -9.05
C THR A 246 -5.00 -8.04 -8.85
N GLU A 247 -5.44 -7.23 -7.88
CA GLU A 247 -4.83 -5.96 -7.51
C GLU A 247 -3.32 -6.09 -7.23
N HIS A 248 -2.92 -7.05 -6.40
CA HIS A 248 -1.52 -7.32 -6.09
C HIS A 248 -0.71 -7.75 -7.32
N ARG A 249 -1.34 -8.41 -8.32
CA ARG A 249 -0.65 -8.79 -9.57
C ARG A 249 -0.38 -7.58 -10.45
N GLU A 250 -1.36 -6.69 -10.60
CA GLU A 250 -1.18 -5.46 -11.37
C GLU A 250 -0.16 -4.52 -10.71
N LEU A 251 -0.11 -4.46 -9.37
CA LEU A 251 0.95 -3.75 -8.64
C LEU A 251 2.35 -4.33 -8.92
N VAL A 252 2.50 -5.66 -8.91
CA VAL A 252 3.76 -6.33 -9.26
C VAL A 252 4.13 -6.11 -10.74
N LEU A 253 3.17 -6.13 -11.67
CA LEU A 253 3.39 -5.84 -13.08
C LEU A 253 3.80 -4.37 -13.31
N ALA A 254 3.13 -3.42 -12.67
CA ALA A 254 3.44 -2.00 -12.76
C ALA A 254 4.82 -1.66 -12.16
N MET A 255 5.21 -2.31 -11.06
CA MET A 255 6.57 -2.18 -10.53
C MET A 255 7.62 -2.69 -11.52
N VAL A 256 7.36 -3.84 -12.17
CA VAL A 256 8.26 -4.36 -13.22
C VAL A 256 8.31 -3.42 -14.43
N GLU A 257 7.17 -2.87 -14.86
CA GLU A 257 7.11 -1.92 -15.96
C GLU A 257 7.89 -0.63 -15.66
N LYS A 258 7.80 -0.08 -14.44
CA LYS A 258 8.61 1.06 -13.99
C LYS A 258 10.10 0.80 -14.26
N PHE A 259 10.64 -0.28 -13.71
CA PHE A 259 12.07 -0.55 -13.81
C PHE A 259 12.53 -0.92 -15.23
N LEU A 260 11.70 -1.60 -16.02
CA LEU A 260 11.97 -1.82 -17.45
C LEU A 260 12.10 -0.49 -18.23
N ARG A 261 11.30 0.52 -17.89
CA ARG A 261 11.36 1.86 -18.51
C ARG A 261 12.59 2.67 -18.07
N GLU A 262 13.25 2.25 -16.99
CA GLU A 262 14.50 2.80 -16.47
C GLU A 262 15.75 2.02 -16.93
N GLU A 263 15.61 0.90 -17.66
CA GLU A 263 16.77 0.16 -18.19
C GLU A 263 17.43 0.88 -19.38
N PRO A 264 18.77 0.97 -19.44
CA PRO A 264 19.48 1.88 -20.34
C PRO A 264 19.34 1.56 -21.83
N ASP A 265 18.94 0.33 -22.19
CA ASP A 265 18.64 -0.06 -23.57
C ASP A 265 17.16 0.16 -23.96
N LEU A 266 16.28 0.42 -22.98
CA LEU A 266 14.84 0.59 -23.14
C LEU A 266 14.35 2.04 -22.93
N ILE A 267 15.17 2.91 -22.31
CA ILE A 267 14.91 4.36 -22.19
C ILE A 267 14.64 4.97 -23.58
N LYS A 268 13.56 5.75 -23.68
CA LYS A 268 13.19 6.48 -24.90
C LYS A 268 14.18 7.60 -25.21
N GLU A 269 14.50 7.76 -26.50
CA GLU A 269 15.18 8.95 -26.99
C GLU A 269 14.16 10.09 -27.16
N GLU A 270 14.40 11.21 -26.49
CA GLU A 270 13.64 12.44 -26.67
C GLU A 270 13.80 12.95 -28.11
N ILE A 271 12.73 13.50 -28.70
CA ILE A 271 12.71 14.04 -30.06
C ILE A 271 12.47 15.55 -29.95
N GLY A 272 13.51 16.35 -30.15
CA GLY A 272 13.39 17.80 -30.15
C GLY A 272 12.64 18.34 -31.37
N GLU A 273 11.83 19.38 -31.17
CA GLU A 273 10.97 19.98 -32.20
C GLU A 273 11.74 20.55 -33.41
N ASN A 274 13.02 20.88 -33.23
CA ASN A 274 13.91 21.43 -34.25
C ASN A 274 14.88 20.38 -34.85
N GLU A 275 14.68 19.08 -34.61
CA GLU A 275 15.54 18.02 -35.15
C GLU A 275 15.30 17.72 -36.64
N GLU A 276 16.35 17.31 -37.34
CA GLU A 276 16.25 16.89 -38.74
C GLU A 276 15.30 15.69 -38.89
N ARG A 277 14.42 15.73 -39.88
CA ARG A 277 13.38 14.70 -40.10
C ARG A 277 13.93 13.28 -40.28
N SER A 278 15.17 13.14 -40.73
CA SER A 278 15.87 11.84 -40.83
C SER A 278 16.20 11.27 -39.44
N ILE A 279 16.55 12.12 -38.47
CA ILE A 279 16.93 11.78 -37.11
C ILE A 279 15.68 11.46 -36.29
N SER A 280 14.62 12.28 -36.39
CA SER A 280 13.38 12.06 -35.64
C SER A 280 12.68 10.75 -36.05
N ILE A 281 12.61 10.43 -37.35
CA ILE A 281 12.10 9.14 -37.84
C ILE A 281 12.96 7.97 -37.33
N ARG A 282 14.29 8.13 -37.23
CA ARG A 282 15.16 7.09 -36.65
C ARG A 282 14.85 6.86 -35.16
N LYS A 283 14.76 7.93 -34.38
CA LYS A 283 14.40 7.89 -32.94
C LYS A 283 13.02 7.27 -32.72
N GLU A 284 12.03 7.63 -33.53
CA GLU A 284 10.68 7.05 -33.48
C GLU A 284 10.70 5.53 -33.70
N ASN A 285 11.45 5.06 -34.70
CA ASN A 285 11.59 3.62 -34.97
C ASN A 285 12.30 2.85 -33.84
N GLU A 286 13.33 3.41 -33.21
CA GLU A 286 13.97 2.76 -32.05
C GLU A 286 13.08 2.84 -30.79
N ASN A 287 12.38 3.95 -30.56
CA ASN A 287 11.40 4.07 -29.47
C ASN A 287 10.25 3.05 -29.62
N TYR A 288 9.78 2.81 -30.85
CA TYR A 288 8.80 1.76 -31.14
C TYR A 288 9.35 0.34 -30.86
N ARG A 289 10.61 0.07 -31.20
CA ARG A 289 11.28 -1.21 -30.87
C ARG A 289 11.42 -1.41 -29.35
N LYS A 290 11.78 -0.36 -28.61
CA LYS A 290 11.90 -0.36 -27.14
C LYS A 290 10.56 -0.64 -26.46
N GLU A 291 9.50 0.08 -26.82
CA GLU A 291 8.14 -0.20 -26.32
C GLU A 291 7.67 -1.61 -26.69
N LYS A 292 7.95 -2.08 -27.91
CA LYS A 292 7.63 -3.45 -28.31
C LYS A 292 8.34 -4.48 -27.43
N ALA A 293 9.62 -4.27 -27.09
CA ALA A 293 10.37 -5.18 -26.21
C ALA A 293 9.80 -5.19 -24.77
N ILE A 294 9.41 -4.04 -24.23
CA ILE A 294 8.70 -3.92 -22.95
C ILE A 294 7.38 -4.70 -23.00
N PHE A 295 6.57 -4.48 -24.03
CA PHE A 295 5.28 -5.15 -24.23
C PHE A 295 5.41 -6.67 -24.40
N GLU A 296 6.40 -7.16 -25.16
CA GLU A 296 6.65 -8.60 -25.31
C GLU A 296 7.13 -9.25 -24.01
N TYR A 297 7.96 -8.57 -23.21
CA TYR A 297 8.39 -9.05 -21.89
C TYR A 297 7.23 -9.07 -20.88
N LEU A 298 6.45 -7.98 -20.79
CA LEU A 298 5.29 -7.91 -19.91
C LEU A 298 4.19 -8.92 -20.31
N GLY A 299 3.98 -9.13 -21.61
CA GLY A 299 3.06 -10.16 -22.12
C GLY A 299 3.50 -11.59 -21.77
N ALA A 300 4.80 -11.88 -21.84
CA ALA A 300 5.35 -13.15 -21.36
C ALA A 300 5.17 -13.29 -19.84
N LEU A 301 5.54 -12.27 -19.06
CA LEU A 301 5.41 -12.24 -17.60
C LEU A 301 3.96 -12.44 -17.13
N ARG A 302 3.02 -11.67 -17.70
CA ARG A 302 1.58 -11.77 -17.43
C ARG A 302 1.04 -13.18 -17.71
N SER A 303 1.59 -13.88 -18.70
CA SER A 303 1.19 -15.27 -19.01
C SER A 303 1.45 -16.29 -17.89
N PHE A 304 2.36 -16.00 -16.95
CA PHE A 304 2.60 -16.84 -15.77
C PHE A 304 1.93 -16.30 -14.49
N MET A 305 1.37 -15.10 -14.54
CA MET A 305 0.56 -14.51 -13.45
C MET A 305 -0.92 -14.32 -13.86
N ALA A 306 -1.36 -15.02 -14.92
CA ALA A 306 -2.67 -14.87 -15.54
C ALA A 306 -3.84 -15.25 -14.61
N ILE A 307 -5.00 -14.65 -14.82
CA ILE A 307 -6.24 -14.94 -14.09
C ILE A 307 -6.73 -16.35 -14.48
N HIS A 308 -7.38 -17.06 -13.55
CA HIS A 308 -7.90 -18.41 -13.82
C HIS A 308 -8.87 -18.41 -15.01
N GLY A 309 -8.58 -19.22 -16.03
CA GLY A 309 -9.34 -19.28 -17.28
C GLY A 309 -9.04 -18.18 -18.30
N GLU A 310 -8.12 -17.24 -18.03
CA GLU A 310 -7.73 -16.18 -18.96
C GLU A 310 -7.00 -16.77 -20.18
N SER A 311 -7.64 -16.68 -21.35
CA SER A 311 -7.10 -17.20 -22.63
C SER A 311 -6.42 -16.13 -23.49
N ASP A 312 -6.41 -14.87 -23.03
CA ASP A 312 -5.77 -13.74 -23.70
C ASP A 312 -4.40 -13.44 -23.07
N SER A 313 -3.48 -14.39 -23.23
CA SER A 313 -2.08 -14.26 -22.81
C SER A 313 -1.15 -14.76 -23.90
N PHE A 314 0.10 -14.30 -23.92
CA PHE A 314 1.05 -14.59 -25.01
C PHE A 314 1.33 -16.10 -25.12
N VAL A 315 1.47 -16.79 -23.99
CA VAL A 315 1.63 -18.26 -23.97
C VAL A 315 0.35 -18.96 -24.42
N ALA A 316 -0.83 -18.49 -24.01
CA ALA A 316 -2.12 -19.04 -24.47
C ALA A 316 -2.31 -18.89 -25.99
N ALA A 317 -2.06 -17.70 -26.54
CA ALA A 317 -2.14 -17.42 -27.98
C ALA A 317 -1.16 -18.29 -28.78
N PHE A 318 0.07 -18.48 -28.28
CA PHE A 318 1.08 -19.35 -28.87
C PHE A 318 0.66 -20.84 -28.84
N LEU A 319 0.21 -21.33 -27.68
CA LEU A 319 -0.29 -22.70 -27.51
C LEU A 319 -1.49 -22.99 -28.41
N LYS A 320 -2.41 -22.03 -28.54
CA LYS A 320 -3.59 -22.14 -29.41
C LYS A 320 -3.17 -22.25 -30.88
N LYS A 321 -2.26 -21.37 -31.33
CA LYS A 321 -1.76 -21.31 -32.70
C LYS A 321 -0.90 -22.51 -33.12
N LYS A 322 -0.07 -23.06 -32.22
CA LYS A 322 0.90 -24.14 -32.54
C LYS A 322 0.44 -25.54 -32.11
N TYR A 323 -0.42 -25.62 -31.09
CA TYR A 323 -0.80 -26.88 -30.43
C TYR A 323 -2.30 -27.16 -30.28
N ASP A 324 -3.19 -26.22 -30.62
CA ASP A 324 -4.67 -26.33 -30.44
C ASP A 324 -5.11 -26.39 -28.96
N ILE A 325 -4.26 -25.88 -28.05
CA ILE A 325 -4.49 -25.83 -26.59
C ILE A 325 -4.75 -24.37 -26.20
N TYR A 326 -5.81 -24.11 -25.43
CA TYR A 326 -6.32 -22.76 -25.18
C TYR A 326 -5.60 -22.02 -24.04
N THR A 327 -5.08 -22.72 -23.03
CA THR A 327 -4.36 -22.09 -21.91
C THR A 327 -3.19 -22.94 -21.41
N LEU A 328 -2.28 -22.33 -20.65
CA LEU A 328 -1.22 -23.04 -19.92
C LEU A 328 -1.82 -23.98 -18.84
N GLU A 329 -2.96 -23.63 -18.25
CA GLU A 329 -3.67 -24.49 -17.31
C GLU A 329 -4.24 -25.75 -17.99
N GLU A 330 -4.79 -25.63 -19.20
CA GLU A 330 -5.25 -26.79 -19.99
C GLU A 330 -4.07 -27.73 -20.28
N LEU A 331 -2.92 -27.21 -20.71
CA LEU A 331 -1.71 -28.01 -20.93
C LEU A 331 -1.30 -28.82 -19.69
N LEU A 332 -1.28 -28.17 -18.52
CA LEU A 332 -0.82 -28.81 -17.28
C LEU A 332 -1.84 -29.85 -16.78
N ASN A 333 -3.14 -29.57 -16.90
CA ASN A 333 -4.19 -30.55 -16.59
C ASN A 333 -4.16 -31.76 -17.55
N ILE A 334 -3.99 -31.54 -18.86
CA ILE A 334 -3.76 -32.61 -19.86
C ILE A 334 -2.55 -33.47 -19.47
N THR A 335 -1.47 -32.83 -19.02
CA THR A 335 -0.21 -33.49 -18.64
C THR A 335 -0.40 -34.34 -17.38
N LEU A 336 -1.05 -33.79 -16.36
CA LEU A 336 -1.34 -34.46 -15.09
C LEU A 336 -2.28 -35.65 -15.28
N GLU A 337 -3.38 -35.50 -16.04
CA GLU A 337 -4.30 -36.59 -16.34
C GLU A 337 -3.59 -37.74 -17.06
N ALA A 338 -2.75 -37.43 -18.05
CA ALA A 338 -2.10 -38.44 -18.90
C ALA A 338 -0.91 -39.16 -18.25
N LEU A 339 -0.14 -38.46 -17.41
CA LEU A 339 1.15 -38.95 -16.90
C LEU A 339 1.12 -39.31 -15.41
N VAL A 340 0.50 -38.46 -14.59
CA VAL A 340 0.50 -38.56 -13.12
C VAL A 340 -0.74 -39.27 -12.62
N PHE A 341 -1.92 -38.65 -12.72
CA PHE A 341 -3.17 -39.19 -12.20
C PHE A 341 -3.64 -40.45 -12.94
N GLN A 342 -3.41 -40.52 -14.25
CA GLN A 342 -3.81 -41.62 -15.14
C GLN A 342 -5.32 -41.91 -15.12
N ARG A 343 -6.11 -40.87 -14.80
CA ARG A 343 -7.56 -40.72 -14.90
C ARG A 343 -7.90 -39.21 -14.95
N PRO A 344 -9.14 -38.83 -15.32
CA PRO A 344 -9.69 -37.51 -15.02
C PRO A 344 -9.68 -37.22 -13.50
N PHE A 345 -9.49 -35.96 -13.13
CA PHE A 345 -9.54 -35.45 -11.76
C PHE A 345 -10.31 -34.11 -11.72
N THR A 346 -10.61 -33.58 -10.53
CA THR A 346 -11.21 -32.25 -10.36
C THR A 346 -10.21 -31.22 -9.85
N SER A 347 -10.42 -29.94 -10.13
CA SER A 347 -9.58 -28.85 -9.61
C SER A 347 -9.61 -28.73 -8.08
N MET A 348 -10.57 -29.36 -7.38
CA MET A 348 -10.57 -29.50 -5.92
C MET A 348 -9.58 -30.59 -5.49
N GLU A 349 -9.73 -31.77 -6.06
CA GLU A 349 -8.88 -32.94 -5.82
C GLU A 349 -7.40 -32.65 -6.09
N LEU A 350 -7.08 -31.90 -7.15
CA LEU A 350 -5.72 -31.46 -7.47
C LEU A 350 -5.11 -30.58 -6.36
N ARG A 351 -5.92 -29.69 -5.77
CA ARG A 351 -5.48 -28.78 -4.70
C ARG A 351 -5.27 -29.53 -3.38
N GLU A 352 -6.09 -30.53 -3.09
CA GLU A 352 -5.91 -31.40 -1.92
C GLU A 352 -4.66 -32.27 -2.08
N TYR A 353 -4.50 -32.96 -3.22
CA TYR A 353 -3.40 -33.91 -3.45
C TYR A 353 -2.01 -33.25 -3.44
N PHE A 354 -1.87 -32.03 -3.97
CA PHE A 354 -0.60 -31.29 -3.96
C PHE A 354 -0.51 -30.22 -2.85
N GLU A 355 -1.46 -30.17 -1.91
CA GLU A 355 -1.56 -29.15 -0.85
C GLU A 355 -1.48 -27.69 -1.34
N ILE A 356 -2.11 -27.38 -2.47
CA ILE A 356 -1.95 -26.10 -3.17
C ILE A 356 -2.67 -24.97 -2.42
N ARG A 357 -1.88 -24.12 -1.76
CA ARG A 357 -2.31 -22.89 -1.07
C ARG A 357 -2.09 -21.67 -1.97
N THR A 358 -2.73 -20.54 -1.64
CA THR A 358 -2.38 -19.25 -2.25
C THR A 358 -0.94 -18.90 -1.88
N LEU A 359 -0.16 -18.31 -2.80
CA LEU A 359 1.18 -17.85 -2.48
C LEU A 359 1.10 -16.67 -1.49
N THR A 360 1.72 -16.80 -0.33
CA THR A 360 1.90 -15.72 0.64
C THR A 360 3.38 -15.40 0.81
N VAL A 361 3.70 -14.12 0.95
CA VAL A 361 5.06 -13.63 1.20
C VAL A 361 5.02 -12.57 2.30
N SER A 362 6.17 -12.26 2.90
CA SER A 362 6.24 -11.25 3.97
C SER A 362 6.08 -9.83 3.42
N ALA A 363 5.25 -9.02 4.09
CA ALA A 363 5.15 -7.58 3.86
C ALA A 363 6.10 -6.76 4.78
N GLU A 364 6.77 -7.41 5.74
CA GLU A 364 7.65 -6.75 6.72
C GLU A 364 9.14 -7.04 6.47
N SER A 365 9.45 -8.25 5.99
CA SER A 365 10.82 -8.77 5.93
C SER A 365 11.33 -9.02 4.51
N TRP A 366 12.57 -8.58 4.30
CA TRP A 366 13.48 -8.97 3.21
C TRP A 366 13.56 -10.49 3.04
N ASP A 367 12.98 -11.12 2.01
CA ASP A 367 13.51 -12.42 1.55
C ASP A 367 14.84 -12.15 0.84
N LEU A 368 15.88 -11.93 1.65
CA LEU A 368 17.29 -11.73 1.29
C LEU A 368 18.17 -11.98 2.51
N SER A 369 19.46 -12.24 2.28
CA SER A 369 20.45 -12.28 3.35
C SER A 369 20.70 -10.89 3.94
N SER A 370 20.84 -10.81 5.26
CA SER A 370 21.14 -9.56 6.00
C SER A 370 22.35 -8.80 5.43
N ALA A 371 23.40 -9.52 5.05
CA ALA A 371 24.59 -8.93 4.42
C ALA A 371 24.30 -8.20 3.10
N ARG A 372 23.34 -8.67 2.28
CA ARG A 372 22.89 -7.95 1.08
C ARG A 372 21.98 -6.78 1.42
N LEU A 373 21.10 -6.92 2.42
CA LEU A 373 20.22 -5.82 2.85
C LEU A 373 21.04 -4.63 3.39
N LYS A 374 22.15 -4.89 4.10
CA LYS A 374 23.09 -3.85 4.55
C LYS A 374 23.80 -3.10 3.43
N ILE A 375 24.15 -3.77 2.32
CA ILE A 375 24.74 -3.11 1.14
C ILE A 375 23.77 -2.08 0.52
N TYR A 376 22.47 -2.33 0.61
CA TYR A 376 21.42 -1.45 0.08
C TYR A 376 20.74 -0.57 1.16
N GLY A 377 21.20 -0.61 2.41
CA GLY A 377 20.60 0.11 3.53
C GLY A 377 19.13 -0.21 3.81
N LYS A 378 18.66 -1.40 3.40
CA LYS A 378 17.26 -1.86 3.52
C LYS A 378 17.00 -2.70 4.77
N ASP A 379 18.03 -3.00 5.55
CA ASP A 379 17.94 -3.74 6.81
C ASP A 379 17.39 -2.86 7.97
N PRO A 380 16.95 -3.45 9.09
CA PRO A 380 16.35 -2.70 10.20
C PRO A 380 17.29 -1.67 10.86
N GLU A 381 18.60 -1.87 10.83
CA GLU A 381 19.58 -0.98 11.47
C GLU A 381 19.75 0.29 10.62
N SER A 382 19.97 0.13 9.31
CA SER A 382 19.98 1.27 8.38
C SER A 382 18.63 1.99 8.28
N LYS A 383 17.50 1.26 8.33
CA LYS A 383 16.16 1.90 8.40
C LYS A 383 16.01 2.79 9.64
N ARG A 384 16.41 2.32 10.83
CA ARG A 384 16.39 3.12 12.07
C ARG A 384 17.27 4.36 11.98
N ILE A 385 18.47 4.24 11.40
CA ILE A 385 19.39 5.37 11.20
C ILE A 385 18.77 6.42 10.28
N LYS A 386 18.27 6.03 9.10
CA LYS A 386 17.60 6.94 8.16
C LYS A 386 16.34 7.60 8.76
N GLN A 387 15.55 6.85 9.53
CA GLN A 387 14.40 7.40 10.24
C GLN A 387 14.82 8.43 11.30
N ALA A 388 15.85 8.14 12.09
CA ALA A 388 16.39 9.08 13.07
C ALA A 388 17.00 10.32 12.42
N GLU A 389 17.62 10.22 11.24
CA GLU A 389 18.11 11.37 10.45
C GLU A 389 16.96 12.23 9.90
N ARG A 390 15.91 11.61 9.37
CA ARG A 390 14.68 12.31 8.93
C ARG A 390 14.03 13.09 10.08
N LEU A 391 13.89 12.44 11.24
CA LEU A 391 13.37 13.08 12.44
C LEU A 391 14.30 14.18 13.00
N GLN A 392 15.63 14.04 12.87
CA GLN A 392 16.57 15.12 13.24
C GLN A 392 16.42 16.36 12.34
N LYS A 393 16.12 16.17 11.04
CA LYS A 393 15.82 17.28 10.12
C LYS A 393 14.47 17.94 10.46
N GLU A 394 13.45 17.15 10.79
CA GLU A 394 12.15 17.65 11.28
C GLU A 394 12.28 18.42 12.60
N LEU A 395 13.12 17.93 13.53
CA LEU A 395 13.35 18.56 14.83
C LEU A 395 13.93 19.98 14.72
N LEU A 396 14.75 20.27 13.71
CA LEU A 396 15.41 21.58 13.54
C LEU A 396 14.40 22.73 13.51
N TRP A 397 13.26 22.53 12.84
CA TRP A 397 12.15 23.49 12.78
C TRP A 397 11.57 23.76 14.18
N TYR A 398 11.21 22.70 14.90
CA TYR A 398 10.59 22.80 16.22
C TYR A 398 11.54 23.29 17.33
N ASP A 399 12.83 22.93 17.24
CA ASP A 399 13.86 23.49 18.13
C ASP A 399 14.12 24.97 17.85
N THR A 400 13.98 25.44 16.61
CA THR A 400 14.04 26.87 16.25
C THR A 400 12.86 27.63 16.88
N ILE A 401 11.63 27.12 16.76
CA ILE A 401 10.46 27.73 17.43
C ILE A 401 10.66 27.82 18.95
N HIS A 402 11.11 26.73 19.59
CA HIS A 402 11.39 26.71 21.03
C HIS A 402 12.50 27.68 21.46
N GLN A 403 13.51 27.93 20.62
CA GLN A 403 14.52 28.96 20.89
C GLN A 403 13.93 30.38 20.76
N ILE A 404 13.19 30.64 19.67
CA ILE A 404 12.66 31.95 19.32
C ILE A 404 11.58 32.45 20.30
N VAL A 405 10.75 31.54 20.84
CA VAL A 405 9.82 31.83 21.94
C VAL A 405 10.54 32.29 23.23
N LYS A 406 11.85 32.05 23.36
CA LYS A 406 12.67 32.38 24.56
C LYS A 406 13.68 33.51 24.34
N VAL A 407 13.62 34.23 23.22
CA VAL A 407 14.53 35.36 22.96
C VAL A 407 14.14 36.56 23.83
N ASP A 408 15.13 37.14 24.50
CA ASP A 408 15.07 38.34 25.33
C ASP A 408 15.81 39.52 24.69
N ASP A 409 15.54 40.75 25.14
CA ASP A 409 16.17 41.98 24.63
C ASP A 409 16.91 42.68 25.78
N ASN A 410 18.09 42.12 26.11
CA ASN A 410 18.92 42.37 27.30
C ASN A 410 18.32 41.85 28.62
N GLY A 411 17.92 40.57 28.68
CA GLY A 411 17.36 39.96 29.89
C GLY A 411 15.90 40.33 30.20
N GLN A 412 15.30 41.20 29.39
CA GLN A 412 13.91 41.63 29.52
C GLN A 412 13.01 40.99 28.45
N ASN A 413 11.76 40.72 28.81
CA ASN A 413 10.75 40.22 27.88
C ASN A 413 10.51 41.25 26.75
N ILE A 414 10.52 40.78 25.50
CA ILE A 414 10.41 41.64 24.32
C ILE A 414 9.09 42.42 24.33
N LEU A 415 7.96 41.75 24.59
CA LEU A 415 6.61 42.32 24.52
C LEU A 415 6.42 43.41 25.58
N VAL A 416 6.78 43.13 26.84
CA VAL A 416 6.63 44.08 27.96
C VAL A 416 7.35 45.40 27.67
N LYS A 417 8.63 45.31 27.28
CA LYS A 417 9.46 46.47 26.93
C LYS A 417 8.93 47.23 25.72
N SER A 418 8.38 46.53 24.73
CA SER A 418 7.73 47.14 23.56
C SER A 418 6.45 47.90 23.90
N VAL A 419 5.63 47.37 24.82
CA VAL A 419 4.43 48.05 25.31
C VAL A 419 4.78 49.34 26.05
N GLU A 420 5.82 49.32 26.90
CA GLU A 420 6.33 50.54 27.54
C GLU A 420 6.78 51.60 26.52
N GLU A 421 7.57 51.22 25.53
CA GLU A 421 8.08 52.13 24.49
C GLU A 421 6.95 52.72 23.64
N GLN A 422 5.93 51.90 23.31
CA GLN A 422 4.74 52.33 22.60
C GLN A 422 3.92 53.38 23.37
N TRP A 423 3.73 53.20 24.70
CA TRP A 423 3.03 54.20 25.52
C TRP A 423 3.86 55.46 25.80
N LYS A 424 5.18 55.32 25.96
CA LYS A 424 6.10 56.47 26.04
C LYS A 424 6.09 57.30 24.74
N TYR A 425 5.90 56.64 23.59
CA TYR A 425 5.78 57.30 22.29
C TYR A 425 4.42 57.99 22.06
N VAL A 426 3.30 57.28 22.26
CA VAL A 426 1.95 57.80 21.93
C VAL A 426 1.34 58.61 23.07
N ASP A 427 1.20 58.00 24.26
CA ASP A 427 0.50 58.61 25.39
C ASP A 427 1.39 59.59 26.18
N ARG A 428 2.72 59.47 26.04
CA ARG A 428 3.74 60.12 26.89
C ARG A 428 3.63 59.76 28.38
N VAL A 429 2.92 58.67 28.71
CA VAL A 429 2.71 58.21 30.09
C VAL A 429 3.63 57.03 30.40
N ASN A 430 4.36 57.13 31.52
CA ASN A 430 5.04 55.99 32.12
C ASN A 430 4.01 55.10 32.85
N ARG A 431 3.32 54.23 32.11
CA ARG A 431 2.56 53.11 32.71
C ARG A 431 3.48 51.90 32.90
N ASP A 432 3.22 51.13 33.94
CA ASP A 432 3.84 49.82 34.15
C ASP A 432 3.18 48.78 33.20
N ALA A 433 3.99 48.18 32.34
CA ALA A 433 3.54 47.16 31.38
C ALA A 433 3.41 45.77 32.00
N GLU A 434 4.12 45.46 33.08
CA GLU A 434 3.93 44.21 33.82
C GLU A 434 2.65 44.24 34.67
N ASP A 435 2.36 45.36 35.34
CA ASP A 435 1.06 45.56 36.02
C ASP A 435 -0.09 45.46 35.02
N SER A 436 0.03 46.14 33.88
CA SER A 436 -0.99 46.11 32.83
C SER A 436 -1.18 44.72 32.24
N LEU A 437 -0.11 43.93 32.06
CA LEU A 437 -0.22 42.52 31.64
C LEU A 437 -1.04 41.70 32.63
N LYS A 438 -0.74 41.82 33.94
CA LYS A 438 -1.38 41.06 35.01
C LYS A 438 -2.84 41.48 35.22
N ASN A 439 -3.09 42.78 35.25
CA ASN A 439 -4.33 43.40 35.75
C ASN A 439 -5.25 44.02 34.66
N ASN A 440 -4.80 44.15 33.41
CA ASN A 440 -5.61 44.64 32.30
C ASN A 440 -5.10 44.15 30.93
N PHE A 441 -5.16 42.84 30.73
CA PHE A 441 -4.52 42.12 29.61
C PHE A 441 -4.89 42.65 28.21
N ILE A 442 -6.12 43.16 28.02
CA ILE A 442 -6.58 43.69 26.73
C ILE A 442 -5.88 45.03 26.38
N VAL A 443 -5.59 45.87 27.37
CA VAL A 443 -4.80 47.09 27.16
C VAL A 443 -3.32 46.75 26.92
N PHE A 444 -2.81 45.66 27.50
CA PHE A 444 -1.49 45.15 27.15
C PHE A 444 -1.44 44.64 25.70
N LEU A 445 -2.41 43.82 25.26
CA LEU A 445 -2.48 43.35 23.87
C LEU A 445 -2.61 44.50 22.86
N GLU A 446 -3.38 45.53 23.17
CA GLU A 446 -3.45 46.76 22.37
C GLU A 446 -2.07 47.42 22.21
N GLY A 447 -1.30 47.54 23.30
CA GLY A 447 0.09 48.00 23.24
C GLY A 447 0.96 47.12 22.33
N VAL A 448 0.79 45.80 22.40
CA VAL A 448 1.53 44.83 21.58
C VAL A 448 1.20 44.98 20.09
N THR A 449 -0.07 45.12 19.72
CA THR A 449 -0.48 45.26 18.31
C THR A 449 -0.11 46.62 17.73
N HIS A 450 -0.26 47.71 18.50
CA HIS A 450 0.15 49.04 18.04
C HIS A 450 1.67 49.19 17.90
N TYR A 451 2.48 48.62 18.81
CA TYR A 451 3.95 48.60 18.63
C TYR A 451 4.34 47.84 17.34
N PHE A 452 3.70 46.69 17.09
CA PHE A 452 3.95 45.92 15.86
C PHE A 452 3.61 46.74 14.60
N LYS A 453 2.48 47.45 14.61
CA LYS A 453 2.08 48.34 13.51
C LYS A 453 3.03 49.51 13.30
N ASN A 454 3.52 50.12 14.36
CA ASN A 454 4.35 51.33 14.26
C ASN A 454 5.83 51.04 13.94
N LEU A 455 6.32 49.82 14.16
CA LEU A 455 7.73 49.46 13.97
C LEU A 455 7.99 48.30 13.01
N MET A 456 7.20 47.23 13.06
CA MET A 456 7.48 45.99 12.32
C MET A 456 6.75 45.91 10.98
N MET A 457 5.48 46.34 10.93
CA MET A 457 4.71 46.33 9.68
C MET A 457 5.38 47.12 8.53
N PRO A 458 6.01 48.29 8.74
CA PRO A 458 6.72 48.98 7.66
C PRO A 458 7.82 48.14 7.02
N VAL A 459 8.60 47.39 7.83
CA VAL A 459 9.67 46.48 7.37
C VAL A 459 9.15 45.32 6.53
N LEU A 460 7.92 44.85 6.81
CA LEU A 460 7.27 43.74 6.11
C LEU A 460 6.44 44.20 4.90
N SER A 461 5.98 45.46 4.88
CA SER A 461 5.02 46.01 3.89
C SER A 461 5.58 46.27 2.48
N GLY A 462 6.82 45.86 2.20
CA GLY A 462 7.50 46.13 0.93
C GLY A 462 7.82 47.60 0.65
N ARG A 463 7.69 48.49 1.64
CA ARG A 463 8.13 49.89 1.55
C ARG A 463 9.65 49.98 1.42
N PRO A 464 10.18 51.07 0.84
CA PRO A 464 11.62 51.33 0.85
C PRO A 464 12.17 51.43 2.28
N LEU A 465 13.26 50.71 2.50
CA LEU A 465 14.05 50.64 3.71
C LEU A 465 15.46 51.14 3.38
N ILE A 466 16.09 51.80 4.35
CA ILE A 466 17.42 52.37 4.23
C ILE A 466 18.42 51.44 4.92
N PHE A 467 19.43 50.97 4.20
CA PHE A 467 20.46 50.06 4.68
C PHE A 467 21.85 50.70 4.68
N ASP A 468 22.76 50.14 5.48
CA ASP A 468 24.21 50.29 5.31
C ASP A 468 24.75 49.10 4.50
N TYR A 469 25.28 49.40 3.32
CA TYR A 469 25.89 48.44 2.42
C TYR A 469 27.39 48.76 2.32
N PHE A 470 28.18 48.18 3.23
CA PHE A 470 29.64 48.37 3.30
C PHE A 470 30.10 49.84 3.42
N GLY A 471 29.33 50.68 4.12
CA GLY A 471 29.59 52.12 4.30
C GLY A 471 28.74 53.02 3.40
N GLU A 472 28.20 52.51 2.30
CA GLU A 472 27.26 53.24 1.45
C GLU A 472 25.83 53.14 1.99
N THR A 473 25.00 54.13 1.67
CA THR A 473 23.58 54.15 2.06
C THR A 473 22.73 53.75 0.88
N VAL A 474 22.04 52.61 1.00
CA VAL A 474 21.27 52.00 -0.10
C VAL A 474 19.80 51.90 0.29
N GLU A 475 18.92 52.21 -0.66
CA GLU A 475 17.47 52.06 -0.54
C GLU A 475 17.01 50.77 -1.22
N GLY A 476 16.11 50.01 -0.59
CA GLY A 476 15.55 48.77 -1.16
C GLY A 476 14.49 48.15 -0.25
N ALA A 477 14.02 46.94 -0.56
CA ALA A 477 13.03 46.24 0.26
C ALA A 477 13.39 44.75 0.43
N LEU A 478 12.92 44.15 1.53
CA LEU A 478 13.08 42.71 1.82
C LEU A 478 12.05 41.84 1.09
N PHE A 479 10.84 42.37 0.92
CA PHE A 479 9.66 41.70 0.39
C PHE A 479 8.96 42.64 -0.60
N SER A 480 8.21 42.11 -1.57
CA SER A 480 7.27 42.93 -2.36
C SER A 480 5.98 43.20 -1.58
N HIS A 481 5.22 44.21 -2.00
CA HIS A 481 3.98 44.63 -1.30
C HIS A 481 2.97 43.50 -1.11
N ASP A 482 2.88 42.58 -2.08
CA ASP A 482 1.93 41.47 -2.06
C ASP A 482 2.35 40.34 -1.11
N PHE A 483 3.63 40.24 -0.72
CA PHE A 483 4.18 39.09 0.02
C PHE A 483 3.46 38.86 1.36
N PHE A 484 3.22 39.93 2.13
CA PHE A 484 2.57 39.88 3.45
C PHE A 484 1.20 40.59 3.47
N PHE A 485 0.58 40.82 2.30
CA PHE A 485 -0.63 41.64 2.18
C PHE A 485 -1.79 41.14 3.07
N GLU A 486 -2.02 39.83 3.10
CA GLU A 486 -3.11 39.25 3.89
C GLU A 486 -2.85 39.36 5.41
N GLU A 487 -1.64 39.01 5.87
CA GLU A 487 -1.33 39.08 7.30
C GLU A 487 -1.29 40.53 7.81
N ILE A 488 -0.86 41.47 6.97
CA ILE A 488 -0.92 42.91 7.22
C ILE A 488 -2.38 43.36 7.40
N ARG A 489 -3.25 43.05 6.43
CA ARG A 489 -4.69 43.37 6.48
C ARG A 489 -5.38 42.79 7.71
N ASP A 490 -5.05 41.54 8.06
CA ASP A 490 -5.65 40.84 9.20
C ASP A 490 -5.22 41.44 10.55
N ILE A 491 -3.98 41.94 10.66
CA ILE A 491 -3.49 42.70 11.82
C ILE A 491 -4.14 44.09 11.89
N GLU A 492 -4.36 44.79 10.76
CA GLU A 492 -5.09 46.06 10.76
C GLU A 492 -6.56 45.89 11.15
N SER A 493 -7.21 44.82 10.68
CA SER A 493 -8.55 44.43 11.11
C SER A 493 -8.60 44.11 12.61
N LEU A 494 -7.62 43.37 13.14
CA LEU A 494 -7.51 43.08 14.57
C LEU A 494 -7.36 44.36 15.42
N ILE A 495 -6.57 45.34 14.96
CA ILE A 495 -6.40 46.62 15.66
C ILE A 495 -7.73 47.41 15.70
N ALA A 496 -8.50 47.39 14.61
CA ALA A 496 -9.84 47.97 14.58
C ALA A 496 -10.82 47.24 15.54
N ASP A 497 -10.77 45.91 15.60
CA ASP A 497 -11.60 45.11 16.52
C ASP A 497 -11.27 45.41 17.98
N ILE A 498 -9.98 45.49 18.35
CA ILE A 498 -9.53 45.85 19.70
C ILE A 498 -10.01 47.25 20.09
N TYR A 499 -9.86 48.23 19.20
CA TYR A 499 -10.33 49.60 19.41
C TYR A 499 -11.85 49.67 19.61
N ASN A 500 -12.62 49.02 18.73
CA ASN A 500 -14.08 48.94 18.84
C ASN A 500 -14.51 48.26 20.14
N PHE A 501 -13.86 47.16 20.52
CA PHE A 501 -14.14 46.45 21.76
C PHE A 501 -13.90 47.30 23.01
N ARG A 502 -12.79 48.05 23.06
CA ARG A 502 -12.48 48.97 24.18
C ARG A 502 -13.47 50.13 24.27
N ASN A 503 -13.92 50.68 23.14
CA ASN A 503 -14.92 51.76 23.13
C ASN A 503 -16.29 51.29 23.65
N ILE A 504 -16.66 50.03 23.39
CA ILE A 504 -17.89 49.41 23.91
C ILE A 504 -17.74 49.03 25.40
N ASN A 505 -16.52 48.67 25.85
CA ASN A 505 -16.25 48.14 27.19
C ASN A 505 -15.17 48.94 27.96
N PRO A 506 -15.31 50.27 28.13
CA PRO A 506 -14.21 51.14 28.59
C PRO A 506 -13.80 50.91 30.06
N THR A 507 -14.67 50.33 30.88
CA THR A 507 -14.42 50.03 32.29
C THR A 507 -14.04 48.57 32.55
N LEU A 508 -14.10 47.70 31.53
CA LEU A 508 -13.80 46.28 31.68
C LEU A 508 -12.29 46.08 31.84
N LYS A 509 -11.90 45.52 32.98
CA LYS A 509 -10.56 44.97 33.20
C LYS A 509 -10.67 43.45 33.20
N VAL A 510 -9.77 42.78 32.47
CA VAL A 510 -9.65 41.32 32.48
C VAL A 510 -8.21 40.99 32.85
N THR A 511 -8.04 40.17 33.89
CA THR A 511 -6.72 39.74 34.37
C THR A 511 -6.17 38.59 33.52
N ASP A 512 -4.84 38.45 33.49
CA ASP A 512 -4.16 37.33 32.80
C ASP A 512 -4.68 35.94 33.27
N ASP A 513 -5.00 35.80 34.56
CA ASP A 513 -5.58 34.57 35.11
C ASP A 513 -7.07 34.36 34.78
N GLU A 514 -7.80 35.38 34.36
CA GLU A 514 -9.13 35.23 33.74
C GLU A 514 -9.00 34.84 32.27
N ILE A 515 -8.08 35.44 31.52
CA ILE A 515 -7.79 35.07 30.13
C ILE A 515 -7.39 33.58 30.04
N LYS A 516 -6.53 33.09 30.93
CA LYS A 516 -6.18 31.65 31.02
C LYS A 516 -7.38 30.75 31.29
N LYS A 517 -8.44 31.23 31.96
CA LYS A 517 -9.68 30.47 32.21
C LYS A 517 -10.61 30.54 31.00
N ILE A 518 -10.74 31.69 30.36
CA ILE A 518 -11.51 31.92 29.13
C ILE A 518 -10.97 31.02 28.01
N VAL A 519 -9.67 31.12 27.69
CA VAL A 519 -8.97 30.31 26.65
C VAL A 519 -8.92 28.81 26.99
N ALA A 520 -9.25 28.43 28.23
CA ALA A 520 -9.42 27.03 28.65
C ALA A 520 -10.89 26.56 28.65
N GLY A 521 -11.82 27.34 28.10
CA GLY A 521 -13.26 27.03 28.04
C GLY A 521 -13.98 27.07 29.39
N LYS A 522 -13.37 27.64 30.44
CA LYS A 522 -13.90 27.63 31.82
C LYS A 522 -14.81 28.82 32.14
N ILE A 523 -14.91 29.80 31.24
CA ILE A 523 -15.75 31.01 31.38
C ILE A 523 -16.45 31.27 30.04
N SER A 524 -17.66 30.74 29.89
CA SER A 524 -18.48 30.82 28.66
C SER A 524 -19.31 32.11 28.51
N SER A 525 -19.12 33.08 29.41
CA SER A 525 -19.77 34.39 29.35
C SER A 525 -18.94 35.46 28.63
N MET A 526 -17.69 35.15 28.26
CA MET A 526 -16.72 36.11 27.70
C MET A 526 -16.21 35.73 26.30
N ASN A 527 -17.03 35.08 25.49
CA ASN A 527 -16.69 34.62 24.13
C ASN A 527 -16.18 35.76 23.21
N HIS A 528 -16.56 37.02 23.48
CA HIS A 528 -16.04 38.20 22.78
C HIS A 528 -14.57 38.49 23.14
N VAL A 529 -14.16 38.27 24.40
CA VAL A 529 -12.75 38.34 24.83
C VAL A 529 -11.99 37.18 24.20
N GLU A 530 -12.56 35.98 24.26
CA GLU A 530 -11.98 34.77 23.65
C GLU A 530 -11.69 34.97 22.15
N GLY A 531 -12.65 35.51 21.40
CA GLY A 531 -12.50 35.79 19.97
C GLY A 531 -11.37 36.78 19.65
N ILE A 532 -11.20 37.84 20.44
CA ILE A 532 -10.12 38.83 20.25
C ILE A 532 -8.76 38.21 20.59
N VAL A 533 -8.65 37.48 21.70
CA VAL A 533 -7.41 36.79 22.09
C VAL A 533 -7.05 35.70 21.08
N PHE A 534 -8.03 34.93 20.61
CA PHE A 534 -7.83 33.91 19.56
C PHE A 534 -7.38 34.54 18.24
N LYS A 535 -8.04 35.61 17.77
CA LYS A 535 -7.66 36.32 16.53
C LYS A 535 -6.26 36.91 16.64
N THR A 536 -5.92 37.49 17.79
CA THR A 536 -4.54 37.95 18.08
C THR A 536 -3.55 36.79 17.99
N GLY A 537 -3.85 35.67 18.65
CA GLY A 537 -3.04 34.46 18.59
C GLY A 537 -2.82 33.92 17.18
N SER A 538 -3.88 33.85 16.37
CA SER A 538 -3.83 33.33 15.01
C SER A 538 -3.10 34.24 14.03
N SER A 539 -3.35 35.55 14.05
CA SER A 539 -2.74 36.48 13.09
C SER A 539 -1.23 36.62 13.32
N PHE A 540 -0.81 36.73 14.58
CA PHE A 540 0.63 36.76 14.92
C PHE A 540 1.29 35.40 14.67
N TYR A 541 0.61 34.26 14.89
CA TYR A 541 1.14 32.95 14.56
C TYR A 541 1.33 32.75 13.04
N ALA A 542 0.33 33.11 12.23
CA ALA A 542 0.38 32.97 10.78
C ALA A 542 1.54 33.76 10.17
N LEU A 543 1.68 35.02 10.57
CA LEU A 543 2.78 35.89 10.15
C LEU A 543 4.15 35.37 10.62
N GLY A 544 4.26 34.95 11.89
CA GLY A 544 5.48 34.38 12.46
C GLY A 544 5.91 33.09 11.74
N LYS A 545 4.95 32.22 11.41
CA LYS A 545 5.19 30.99 10.64
C LYS A 545 5.67 31.30 9.23
N LYS A 546 4.99 32.18 8.49
CA LYS A 546 5.36 32.56 7.12
C LYS A 546 6.75 33.21 7.06
N LEU A 547 7.11 34.03 8.04
CA LEU A 547 8.45 34.59 8.16
C LEU A 547 9.50 33.52 8.55
N HIS A 548 9.12 32.51 9.32
CA HIS A 548 9.97 31.36 9.65
C HIS A 548 10.21 30.42 8.46
N GLU A 549 9.21 30.21 7.59
CA GLU A 549 9.35 29.48 6.32
C GLU A 549 10.44 30.15 5.44
N VAL A 550 10.40 31.48 5.30
CA VAL A 550 11.41 32.26 4.57
C VAL A 550 12.80 32.17 5.22
N TYR A 551 12.89 32.32 6.55
CA TYR A 551 14.16 32.19 7.28
C TYR A 551 14.79 30.79 7.08
N HIS A 552 13.97 29.73 7.17
CA HIS A 552 14.40 28.35 7.01
C HIS A 552 14.88 28.05 5.58
N ASN A 553 14.21 28.61 4.55
CA ASN A 553 14.62 28.46 3.17
C ASN A 553 15.89 29.27 2.83
N HIS A 554 16.07 30.46 3.43
CA HIS A 554 17.34 31.20 3.34
C HIS A 554 18.52 30.41 3.95
N MET A 555 18.32 29.73 5.08
CA MET A 555 19.37 28.89 5.69
C MET A 555 19.81 27.74 4.77
N LYS A 556 18.85 27.00 4.15
CA LYS A 556 19.17 25.97 3.14
C LYS A 556 19.91 26.55 1.93
N ALA A 557 19.47 27.71 1.45
CA ALA A 557 20.10 28.40 0.33
C ALA A 557 21.53 28.85 0.65
N PHE A 558 21.80 29.24 1.89
CA PHE A 558 23.12 29.61 2.38
C PHE A 558 24.05 28.40 2.52
N GLU A 559 23.56 27.28 3.07
CA GLU A 559 24.33 26.02 3.15
C GLU A 559 24.77 25.50 1.76
N LYS A 560 23.93 25.69 0.73
CA LYS A 560 24.23 25.27 -0.64
C LYS A 560 25.14 26.23 -1.41
N ASN A 561 25.07 27.53 -1.13
CA ASN A 561 25.83 28.56 -1.86
C ASN A 561 27.14 28.93 -1.15
N THR A 562 28.20 28.17 -1.42
CA THR A 562 29.58 28.45 -0.96
C THR A 562 30.20 29.74 -1.54
N LYS A 563 29.49 30.47 -2.40
CA LYS A 563 29.84 31.82 -2.87
C LYS A 563 28.82 32.82 -2.34
N THR A 564 29.31 33.88 -1.71
CA THR A 564 28.53 34.96 -1.06
C THR A 564 27.83 35.89 -2.06
N GLN A 565 26.89 35.34 -2.85
CA GLN A 565 25.96 36.13 -3.66
C GLN A 565 24.89 36.77 -2.77
N LEU A 566 25.02 38.08 -2.52
CA LEU A 566 24.03 38.86 -1.78
C LEU A 566 22.84 39.20 -2.69
N ARG A 567 21.63 38.71 -2.37
CA ARG A 567 20.40 39.12 -3.07
C ARG A 567 20.02 40.54 -2.64
N THR A 568 19.65 41.37 -3.62
CA THR A 568 19.17 42.75 -3.44
C THR A 568 17.74 42.96 -3.96
N ALA A 569 17.26 42.06 -4.83
CA ALA A 569 15.88 42.04 -5.31
C ALA A 569 14.92 41.52 -4.21
N PRO A 570 13.80 42.21 -3.91
CA PRO A 570 12.82 41.77 -2.92
C PRO A 570 12.28 40.35 -3.16
N LEU A 571 11.75 39.69 -2.12
CA LEU A 571 11.06 38.41 -2.25
C LEU A 571 9.62 38.58 -2.72
N ASN A 572 9.21 37.79 -3.71
CA ASN A 572 7.83 37.68 -4.21
C ASN A 572 7.11 36.46 -3.61
N PRO A 573 5.76 36.38 -3.67
CA PRO A 573 5.01 35.23 -3.16
C PRO A 573 5.50 33.86 -3.69
N GLU A 574 6.00 33.82 -4.93
CA GLU A 574 6.58 32.64 -5.59
C GLU A 574 7.94 32.23 -5.00
N ASP A 575 8.71 33.15 -4.43
CA ASP A 575 9.97 32.83 -3.73
C ASP A 575 9.73 32.06 -2.41
N ARG A 576 8.49 32.01 -1.88
CA ARG A 576 8.18 31.45 -0.55
C ARG A 576 8.69 30.02 -0.36
N ASP A 577 8.32 29.12 -1.26
CA ASP A 577 8.67 27.70 -1.20
C ASP A 577 10.03 27.40 -1.86
N SER A 578 10.68 28.43 -2.40
CA SER A 578 11.97 28.34 -3.09
C SER A 578 13.14 28.52 -2.12
N GLU A 579 14.27 27.85 -2.37
CA GLU A 579 15.50 28.01 -1.57
C GLU A 579 16.23 29.31 -1.96
N VAL A 580 15.71 30.43 -1.46
CA VAL A 580 16.14 31.78 -1.82
C VAL A 580 16.72 32.52 -0.61
N LEU A 581 17.77 33.32 -0.85
CA LEU A 581 18.38 34.14 0.20
C LEU A 581 17.54 35.40 0.51
N ILE A 582 17.32 35.69 1.80
CA ILE A 582 16.72 36.96 2.26
C ILE A 582 17.55 38.15 1.74
N PRO A 583 16.92 39.16 1.09
CA PRO A 583 17.62 40.31 0.56
C PRO A 583 18.29 41.14 1.66
N TYR A 584 19.43 41.76 1.35
CA TYR A 584 20.20 42.60 2.29
C TYR A 584 20.56 41.91 3.62
N SER A 585 20.54 40.57 3.67
CA SER A 585 20.67 39.76 4.90
C SER A 585 21.85 40.14 5.81
N SER A 586 23.03 40.43 5.24
CA SER A 586 24.23 40.82 5.98
C SER A 586 24.31 42.31 6.36
N CYS A 587 23.40 43.14 5.87
CA CYS A 587 23.46 44.60 5.93
C CYS A 587 22.93 45.14 7.26
N LEU A 588 23.38 46.33 7.68
CA LEU A 588 22.80 47.02 8.83
C LEU A 588 21.56 47.83 8.39
N PHE A 589 20.51 47.82 9.19
CA PHE A 589 19.33 48.64 8.94
C PHE A 589 19.51 50.04 9.53
N LYS A 590 19.29 51.10 8.73
CA LYS A 590 19.32 52.50 9.19
C LYS A 590 17.94 53.02 9.56
N GLY A 591 16.91 52.68 8.77
CA GLY A 591 15.53 53.15 9.02
C GLY A 591 14.60 52.99 7.82
N PHE A 592 13.47 53.69 7.88
CA PHE A 592 12.53 53.90 6.78
C PHE A 592 11.92 55.30 6.92
N GLU A 593 11.29 55.82 5.86
CA GLU A 593 10.54 57.08 5.92
C GLU A 593 9.01 56.83 6.03
N PRO A 594 8.27 57.65 6.81
CA PRO A 594 8.76 58.66 7.74
C PRO A 594 9.40 58.03 9.00
N SER A 595 10.48 58.66 9.49
CA SER A 595 11.24 58.16 10.64
C SER A 595 10.45 58.30 11.95
N THR A 596 10.30 57.20 12.71
CA THR A 596 9.64 57.19 14.03
C THR A 596 10.66 57.05 15.17
N PRO A 597 10.40 57.59 16.39
CA PRO A 597 11.28 57.41 17.54
C PRO A 597 11.55 55.94 17.91
N LEU A 598 10.62 55.04 17.59
CA LEU A 598 10.72 53.60 17.83
C LEU A 598 11.81 52.93 16.96
N LEU A 599 12.17 53.52 15.80
CA LEU A 599 13.25 53.01 14.93
C LEU A 599 14.56 52.79 15.68
N ARG A 600 14.85 53.61 16.71
CA ARG A 600 16.07 53.53 17.53
C ARG A 600 16.34 52.14 18.11
N ARG A 601 15.32 51.28 18.27
CA ARG A 601 15.49 49.93 18.81
C ARG A 601 15.96 48.90 17.79
N ILE A 602 15.70 49.11 16.49
CA ILE A 602 16.11 48.21 15.40
C ILE A 602 17.16 48.81 14.46
N ALA A 603 17.31 50.14 14.40
CA ALA A 603 18.39 50.80 13.71
C ALA A 603 19.76 50.35 14.25
N GLY A 604 20.72 50.14 13.36
CA GLY A 604 22.04 49.58 13.68
C GLY A 604 22.06 48.06 13.90
N ARG A 605 20.92 47.34 13.88
CA ARG A 605 20.91 45.86 13.85
C ARG A 605 21.11 45.36 12.41
N LYS A 606 21.75 44.19 12.25
CA LYS A 606 21.73 43.46 10.96
C LYS A 606 20.30 43.03 10.58
N ILE A 607 20.03 42.78 9.31
CA ILE A 607 18.78 42.11 8.88
C ILE A 607 18.71 40.68 9.42
N LEU A 608 19.79 39.91 9.27
CA LEU A 608 20.00 38.62 9.91
C LEU A 608 21.28 38.63 10.75
N SER A 609 21.23 37.99 11.92
CA SER A 609 22.42 37.71 12.72
C SER A 609 22.87 36.28 12.50
N ASP A 610 24.18 36.09 12.63
CA ASP A 610 24.88 34.81 12.69
C ASP A 610 24.50 34.01 13.97
N THR A 611 23.62 34.56 14.83
CA THR A 611 23.09 33.94 16.04
C THR A 611 21.56 34.12 16.15
N MET A 612 20.87 33.13 16.72
CA MET A 612 19.43 33.18 17.04
C MET A 612 19.02 34.22 18.11
N LYS A 613 19.94 35.10 18.52
CA LYS A 613 19.72 36.15 19.55
C LYS A 613 19.71 37.57 18.98
N GLY A 614 19.81 37.74 17.66
CA GLY A 614 19.85 39.07 17.04
C GLY A 614 19.35 39.07 15.60
N GLY A 615 19.38 40.24 14.99
CA GLY A 615 18.83 40.46 13.64
C GLY A 615 17.34 40.82 13.66
N ILE A 616 16.91 41.60 12.67
CA ILE A 616 15.54 42.14 12.61
C ILE A 616 14.50 41.06 12.29
N VAL A 617 14.80 40.14 11.36
CA VAL A 617 13.87 39.05 11.01
C VAL A 617 13.59 38.14 12.22
N ILE A 618 14.65 37.75 12.94
CA ILE A 618 14.54 36.93 14.16
C ILE A 618 13.79 37.68 15.27
N PHE A 619 13.99 39.00 15.43
CA PHE A 619 13.24 39.82 16.38
C PHE A 619 11.74 39.88 16.07
N ILE A 620 11.36 40.01 14.79
CA ILE A 620 9.97 39.97 14.34
C ILE A 620 9.36 38.57 14.59
N MET A 621 10.08 37.49 14.23
CA MET A 621 9.66 36.10 14.49
C MET A 621 9.45 35.84 15.99
N ALA A 622 10.36 36.33 16.84
CA ALA A 622 10.23 36.23 18.29
C ALA A 622 8.99 36.96 18.81
N TYR A 623 8.76 38.19 18.34
CA TYR A 623 7.58 38.97 18.69
C TYR A 623 6.27 38.24 18.31
N CYS A 624 6.22 37.69 17.09
CA CYS A 624 5.08 36.94 16.59
C CYS A 624 4.80 35.66 17.40
N TYR A 625 5.80 34.80 17.60
CA TYR A 625 5.61 33.56 18.34
C TYR A 625 5.39 33.78 19.85
N GLN A 626 6.01 34.80 20.46
CA GLN A 626 5.73 35.17 21.86
C GLN A 626 4.31 35.71 22.03
N THR A 627 3.81 36.54 21.09
CA THR A 627 2.43 37.04 21.11
C THR A 627 1.41 35.90 20.95
N ALA A 628 1.67 34.96 20.04
CA ALA A 628 0.84 33.77 19.86
C ALA A 628 0.83 32.86 21.11
N ALA A 629 1.99 32.70 21.75
CA ALA A 629 2.12 31.92 22.99
C ALA A 629 1.42 32.59 24.18
N LEU A 630 1.51 33.93 24.30
CA LEU A 630 0.82 34.73 25.30
C LEU A 630 -0.71 34.60 25.19
N CYS A 631 -1.23 34.67 23.97
CA CYS A 631 -2.65 34.43 23.69
C CYS A 631 -3.07 32.96 23.85
N GLY A 632 -2.13 32.05 24.17
CA GLY A 632 -2.40 30.63 24.39
C GLY A 632 -2.81 29.86 23.14
N TYR A 633 -2.46 30.34 21.94
CA TYR A 633 -2.95 29.81 20.67
C TYR A 633 -2.63 28.31 20.50
N PRO A 634 -3.56 27.46 20.03
CA PRO A 634 -3.34 26.01 20.01
C PRO A 634 -2.15 25.55 19.15
N GLN A 635 -1.90 26.17 18.00
CA GLN A 635 -0.88 25.67 17.06
C GLN A 635 0.54 25.83 17.61
N ILE A 636 0.87 26.96 18.25
CA ILE A 636 2.19 27.14 18.90
C ILE A 636 2.38 26.18 20.08
N ARG A 637 1.32 25.83 20.81
CA ARG A 637 1.38 24.79 21.85
C ARG A 637 1.61 23.40 21.26
N ASN A 638 0.97 23.08 20.12
CA ASN A 638 1.15 21.82 19.41
C ASN A 638 2.57 21.68 18.85
N ASP A 639 3.13 22.73 18.25
CA ASP A 639 4.51 22.74 17.72
C ASP A 639 5.55 22.53 18.83
N LEU A 640 5.38 23.22 19.97
CA LEU A 640 6.23 23.02 21.15
C LEU A 640 6.09 21.62 21.77
N GLY A 641 4.92 20.98 21.67
CA GLY A 641 4.71 19.60 22.08
C GLY A 641 5.28 18.56 21.09
N ARG A 642 5.12 18.78 19.78
CA ARG A 642 5.64 17.91 18.71
C ARG A 642 7.16 17.79 18.77
N ARG A 643 7.84 18.89 19.11
CA ARG A 643 9.27 18.91 19.45
C ARG A 643 9.69 17.81 20.43
N ASP A 644 8.98 17.70 21.56
CA ASP A 644 9.36 16.82 22.66
C ASP A 644 8.97 15.36 22.37
N ILE A 645 7.91 15.16 21.57
CA ILE A 645 7.58 13.87 20.94
C ILE A 645 8.71 13.41 20.02
N ILE A 646 9.15 14.24 19.05
CA ILE A 646 10.24 13.91 18.12
C ILE A 646 11.55 13.64 18.87
N ARG A 647 11.88 14.45 19.89
CA ARG A 647 13.05 14.22 20.76
C ARG A 647 13.00 12.87 21.47
N LYS A 648 11.81 12.41 21.87
CA LYS A 648 11.61 11.06 22.41
C LYS A 648 11.75 9.98 21.32
N GLU A 649 11.08 10.13 20.18
CA GLU A 649 11.19 9.19 19.04
C GLU A 649 12.64 8.97 18.62
N ILE A 650 13.44 10.04 18.48
CA ILE A 650 14.88 9.96 18.17
C ILE A 650 15.66 9.25 19.28
N LYS A 651 15.33 9.50 20.56
CA LYS A 651 15.99 8.84 21.69
C LYS A 651 15.68 7.34 21.72
N ASP A 652 14.43 6.96 21.49
CA ASP A 652 14.00 5.56 21.52
C ASP A 652 14.60 4.79 20.31
N LEU A 653 14.66 5.41 19.13
CA LEU A 653 15.34 4.86 17.93
C LEU A 653 16.85 4.68 18.13
N LYS A 654 17.52 5.61 18.82
CA LYS A 654 18.97 5.52 19.11
C LYS A 654 19.29 4.62 20.31
N GLY A 655 18.43 4.55 21.33
CA GLY A 655 18.62 3.68 22.49
C GLY A 655 18.51 2.20 22.14
N GLY A 656 17.62 1.85 21.20
CA GLY A 656 17.42 0.48 20.72
C GLY A 656 18.59 -0.16 19.96
N SER A 657 19.78 0.44 19.91
CA SER A 657 21.02 -0.18 19.38
C SER A 657 21.95 -0.76 20.45
N ASP A 658 21.85 -0.33 21.71
CA ASP A 658 22.75 -0.81 22.77
C ASP A 658 22.31 -2.18 23.34
N ASP A 659 21.01 -2.45 23.40
CA ASP A 659 20.47 -3.75 23.84
C ASP A 659 20.78 -4.90 22.85
N THR A 660 21.30 -4.61 21.66
CA THR A 660 21.84 -5.61 20.71
C THR A 660 23.34 -5.90 20.90
N LYS A 661 23.95 -5.47 22.02
CA LYS A 661 25.36 -5.71 22.37
C LYS A 661 25.55 -6.28 23.80
N ARG A 662 24.59 -7.07 24.28
CA ARG A 662 24.64 -7.79 25.56
C ARG A 662 24.29 -9.27 25.38
#